data_AF-A0A2R3IQM1-F1
#
_entry.id   AF-A0A2R3IQM1-F1
#
_cell.length_a   1.000
_cell.length_b   1.000
_cell.length_c   1.000
_cell.angle_alpha   90.00
_cell.angle_beta   90.00
_cell.angle_gamma   90.00
#
_symmetry.space_group_name_H-M   'P 1'
#
loop_
_entity.id
_entity.type
_entity.pdbx_description
1 polymer ?
#
loop_
_entity_poly.entity_id
_entity_poly.type
_entity_poly.pdbx_seq_one_letter_code
_entity_poly.pdbx_strand_id
1 'polypeptide(L)'
;MDMTSLMPLLLGVGLVVLLVVGLLALFKAFYIKVPQGTALIVNDMSSTPKVHFTGALVYPVIHLKEFMRISLITLEVDRRGKDGLICRDNMRADITVAFYLRVNETQDDVLKVAKAIGVDRASDRSAVNELFNAKFSEALKTVGKQFDFVQLFENRQDFRDRIIEVIGNDLNGYVLEDVAIDYLEQTAKNSLDPSNILDAEGIRKITELTATQNVITNELERNEELAIKKKNVETREAALALERQQADAEARQKREIETIRAREEAETARVKEEERLKAEQARIQAQQEIDVRTENHQREVEVAQQNRQRAVVIEVEKVTRAKDLEIVAREREVELQKIEKEKALEEQRKNIANVIRERVAVEKTVAQEEERIKEVREVSEAERVKQVILLQAQAEAEQELVRQVKQAEADEVRSRHKAVEINTMAQAELEAASKQAEAKKRLAEGIEAERAAPGLADARVLEVTAAAKEKDGLAAARVRAEQLVAEARGDEERGLADARVLEAQAAAKEKDGLAEAKVLAEKLGAQARGEEQLGAAKAKATKDQGSAEAEILLQRLNAEAEGLAKKFGALDALSDSARQHEEFRMQLEKSFEEAMAAIAANKDIAKEQAEVLATALGKANIEIVGGEGDFFNSFAKSLSVGKAIEGVVGKSPVVQDVLARLLNGRGAPSVSVPERKSGHESEPAAEV
;
A
#
# COMPACT_ATOMS: atom_id res chain seq x y z
N MET A 1 -26.41 114.27 -10.06
CA MET A 1 -27.59 114.00 -9.20
C MET A 1 -27.25 114.52 -7.81
N ASP A 2 -28.11 115.36 -7.25
CA ASP A 2 -27.90 116.03 -5.97
C ASP A 2 -27.76 115.03 -4.81
N MET A 3 -26.83 115.31 -3.90
CA MET A 3 -26.48 114.48 -2.74
C MET A 3 -27.69 114.19 -1.82
N THR A 4 -28.72 115.03 -1.87
CA THR A 4 -29.99 114.90 -1.13
C THR A 4 -30.94 113.83 -1.68
N SER A 5 -30.88 113.54 -2.99
CA SER A 5 -31.68 112.48 -3.62
C SER A 5 -31.01 111.09 -3.56
N LEU A 6 -29.68 111.06 -3.35
CA LEU A 6 -28.89 109.84 -3.30
C LEU A 6 -28.96 109.12 -1.93
N MET A 7 -29.12 109.89 -0.85
CA MET A 7 -29.05 109.41 0.54
C MET A 7 -30.16 108.39 0.91
N PRO A 8 -31.47 108.60 0.62
CA PRO A 8 -32.51 107.61 0.93
C PRO A 8 -32.41 106.35 0.05
N LEU A 9 -31.94 106.49 -1.19
CA LEU A 9 -31.68 105.36 -2.09
C LEU A 9 -30.55 104.47 -1.54
N LEU A 10 -29.46 105.06 -1.07
CA LEU A 10 -28.34 104.34 -0.45
C LEU A 10 -28.74 103.64 0.87
N LEU A 11 -29.59 104.28 1.69
CA LEU A 11 -30.15 103.67 2.91
C LEU A 11 -31.08 102.50 2.59
N GLY A 12 -31.94 102.62 1.57
CA GLY A 12 -32.81 101.54 1.12
C GLY A 12 -32.02 100.35 0.56
N VAL A 13 -31.02 100.62 -0.29
CA VAL A 13 -30.11 99.58 -0.78
C VAL A 13 -29.32 98.95 0.37
N GLY A 14 -28.83 99.74 1.32
CA GLY A 14 -28.13 99.25 2.51
C GLY A 14 -29.00 98.34 3.38
N LEU A 15 -30.28 98.67 3.59
CA LEU A 15 -31.23 97.84 4.33
C LEU A 15 -31.50 96.51 3.61
N VAL A 16 -31.71 96.55 2.29
CA VAL A 16 -31.91 95.33 1.48
C VAL A 16 -30.67 94.44 1.54
N VAL A 17 -29.48 95.02 1.41
CA VAL A 17 -28.21 94.29 1.55
C VAL A 17 -28.09 93.67 2.96
N LEU A 18 -28.42 94.40 4.01
CA LEU A 18 -28.38 93.89 5.39
C LEU A 18 -29.37 92.75 5.61
N LEU A 19 -30.57 92.84 5.03
CA LEU A 19 -31.60 91.80 5.11
C LEU A 19 -31.17 90.53 4.36
N VAL A 20 -30.58 90.69 3.16
CA VAL A 20 -30.03 89.56 2.39
C VAL A 20 -28.85 88.92 3.12
N VAL A 21 -27.92 89.71 3.66
CA VAL A 21 -26.79 89.21 4.46
C VAL A 21 -27.28 88.50 5.73
N GLY A 22 -28.29 89.05 6.40
CA GLY A 22 -28.93 88.43 7.56
C GLY A 22 -29.59 87.09 7.22
N LEU A 23 -30.27 87.01 6.08
CA LEU A 23 -30.91 85.77 5.61
C LEU A 23 -29.87 84.72 5.18
N LEU A 24 -28.77 85.12 4.55
CA LEU A 24 -27.64 84.24 4.24
C LEU A 24 -26.94 83.74 5.52
N ALA A 25 -26.78 84.60 6.53
CA ALA A 25 -26.22 84.23 7.82
C ALA A 25 -27.13 83.21 8.56
N LEU A 26 -28.44 83.42 8.54
CA LEU A 26 -29.44 82.47 9.05
C LEU A 26 -29.40 81.14 8.32
N PHE A 27 -29.37 81.16 6.99
CA PHE A 27 -29.25 79.94 6.18
C PHE A 27 -27.96 79.17 6.51
N LYS A 28 -26.82 79.88 6.61
CA LYS A 28 -25.55 79.28 7.03
C LYS A 28 -25.61 78.70 8.44
N ALA A 29 -26.29 79.37 9.37
CA ALA A 29 -26.42 78.91 10.76
C ALA A 29 -27.30 77.67 10.89
N PHE A 30 -28.34 77.55 10.05
CA PHE A 30 -29.30 76.43 10.09
C PHE A 30 -28.91 75.25 9.20
N TYR A 31 -28.04 75.48 8.21
CA TYR A 31 -27.56 74.40 7.34
C TYR A 31 -26.48 73.58 8.04
N ILE A 32 -26.87 72.41 8.54
CA ILE A 32 -25.95 71.47 9.18
C ILE A 32 -25.36 70.58 8.10
N LYS A 33 -24.03 70.64 7.96
CA LYS A 33 -23.25 69.74 7.09
C LYS A 33 -23.00 68.42 7.82
N VAL A 34 -23.13 67.32 7.09
CA VAL A 34 -22.93 65.97 7.65
C VAL A 34 -21.51 65.49 7.27
N PRO A 35 -20.69 65.03 8.23
CA PRO A 35 -19.42 64.41 7.92
C PRO A 35 -19.63 63.05 7.23
N GLN A 36 -18.69 62.65 6.37
CA GLN A 36 -18.74 61.36 5.70
C GLN A 36 -18.80 60.20 6.71
N GLY A 37 -19.53 59.14 6.37
CA GLY A 37 -19.73 57.98 7.26
C GLY A 37 -20.69 58.23 8.43
N THR A 38 -21.45 59.34 8.40
CA THR A 38 -22.51 59.65 9.39
C THR A 38 -23.81 59.98 8.66
N ALA A 39 -24.94 59.59 9.23
CA ALA A 39 -26.27 59.99 8.81
C ALA A 39 -26.85 61.00 9.81
N LEU A 40 -27.44 62.08 9.30
CA LEU A 40 -28.18 63.05 10.10
C LEU A 40 -29.66 62.68 10.08
N ILE A 41 -30.18 62.32 11.24
CA ILE A 41 -31.60 62.07 11.46
C ILE A 41 -32.21 63.37 11.98
N VAL A 42 -33.18 63.89 11.24
CA VAL A 42 -33.92 65.12 11.60
C VAL A 42 -35.35 64.73 11.92
N ASN A 43 -35.71 64.89 13.19
CA ASN A 43 -37.09 64.75 13.61
C ASN A 43 -37.80 66.09 13.41
N ASP A 44 -38.60 66.19 12.36
CA ASP A 44 -39.47 67.33 12.08
C ASP A 44 -40.90 67.05 12.60
N MET A 45 -41.84 67.97 12.34
CA MET A 45 -43.25 67.78 12.72
C MET A 45 -43.99 66.72 11.87
N SER A 46 -43.27 65.93 11.06
CA SER A 46 -43.83 64.88 10.21
C SER A 46 -44.05 63.57 10.98
N SER A 47 -44.80 62.65 10.39
CA SER A 47 -45.05 61.32 10.96
C SER A 47 -43.82 60.41 10.96
N THR A 48 -42.82 60.69 10.11
CA THR A 48 -41.59 59.90 9.97
C THR A 48 -40.37 60.83 9.95
N PRO A 49 -39.37 60.60 10.82
CA PRO A 49 -38.12 61.35 10.77
C PRO A 49 -37.42 61.20 9.40
N LYS A 50 -36.71 62.24 8.98
CA LYS A 50 -35.99 62.27 7.70
C LYS A 50 -34.50 62.02 7.91
N VAL A 51 -33.88 61.28 7.00
CA VAL A 51 -32.45 60.96 7.04
C VAL A 51 -31.73 61.68 5.91
N HIS A 52 -30.63 62.34 6.24
CA HIS A 52 -29.81 63.09 5.29
C HIS A 52 -28.33 62.70 5.42
N PHE A 53 -27.66 62.46 4.30
CA PHE A 53 -26.25 62.02 4.26
C PHE A 53 -25.25 63.15 3.92
N THR A 54 -25.70 64.25 3.34
CA THR A 54 -24.83 65.36 2.89
C THR A 54 -25.00 66.63 3.73
N GLY A 55 -26.25 67.01 3.99
CA GLY A 55 -26.60 68.19 4.75
C GLY A 55 -28.10 68.43 4.74
N ALA A 56 -28.60 69.08 5.79
CA ALA A 56 -30.00 69.47 5.88
C ALA A 56 -30.15 70.80 6.61
N LEU A 57 -31.23 71.51 6.28
CA LEU A 57 -31.64 72.68 7.02
C LEU A 57 -32.35 72.23 8.30
N VAL A 58 -31.75 72.50 9.45
CA VAL A 58 -32.27 72.12 10.76
C VAL A 58 -32.62 73.38 11.54
N TYR A 59 -33.89 73.58 11.84
CA TYR A 59 -34.37 74.70 12.65
C TYR A 59 -34.26 74.33 14.14
N PRO A 60 -33.33 74.94 14.92
CA PRO A 60 -32.98 74.45 16.27
C PRO A 60 -34.12 74.43 17.29
N VAL A 61 -35.20 75.19 17.06
CA VAL A 61 -36.33 75.31 17.98
C VAL A 61 -37.39 74.22 17.75
N ILE A 62 -37.53 73.75 16.51
CA ILE A 62 -38.62 72.82 16.12
C ILE A 62 -38.12 71.44 15.69
N HIS A 63 -36.86 71.31 15.28
CA HIS A 63 -36.29 70.05 14.81
C HIS A 63 -35.28 69.52 15.82
N LEU A 64 -35.38 68.22 16.15
CA LEU A 64 -34.30 67.50 16.83
C LEU A 64 -33.33 66.96 15.78
N LYS A 65 -32.03 67.16 16.00
CA LYS A 65 -30.97 66.59 15.17
C LYS A 65 -30.22 65.50 15.94
N GLU A 66 -30.02 64.38 15.28
CA GLU A 66 -29.26 63.24 15.80
C GLU A 66 -28.26 62.78 14.73
N PHE A 67 -27.04 62.45 15.15
CA PHE A 67 -25.99 61.97 14.25
C PHE A 67 -25.74 60.49 14.52
N MET A 68 -25.96 59.65 13.52
CA MET A 68 -25.71 58.21 13.60
C MET A 68 -24.51 57.84 12.74
N ARG A 69 -23.49 57.18 13.29
CA ARG A 69 -22.39 56.70 12.45
C ARG A 69 -22.85 55.46 11.69
N ILE A 70 -22.62 55.46 10.38
CA ILE A 70 -22.95 54.36 9.46
C ILE A 70 -21.67 53.68 8.91
N SER A 71 -20.51 54.01 9.49
CA SER A 71 -19.23 53.41 9.17
C SER A 71 -19.17 51.94 9.59
N LEU A 72 -18.17 51.24 9.06
CA LEU A 72 -17.81 49.88 9.41
C LEU A 72 -17.62 49.66 10.92
N ILE A 73 -18.18 48.57 11.42
CA ILE A 73 -18.07 48.05 12.79
C ILE A 73 -17.59 46.61 12.70
N THR A 74 -16.54 46.28 13.42
CA THR A 74 -16.01 44.91 13.49
C THR A 74 -16.51 44.21 14.75
N LEU A 75 -17.16 43.06 14.58
CA LEU A 75 -17.54 42.16 15.66
C LEU A 75 -16.72 40.88 15.59
N GLU A 76 -16.12 40.49 16.71
CA GLU A 76 -15.33 39.27 16.80
C GLU A 76 -16.14 38.21 17.54
N VAL A 77 -16.25 37.04 16.94
CA VAL A 77 -16.86 35.86 17.56
C VAL A 77 -15.77 34.83 17.79
N ASP A 78 -15.46 34.60 19.06
CA ASP A 78 -14.42 33.65 19.49
C ASP A 78 -15.06 32.35 19.99
N ARG A 79 -14.63 31.21 19.44
CA ARG A 79 -15.13 29.87 19.75
C ARG A 79 -13.94 28.92 19.88
N ARG A 80 -13.46 28.73 21.12
CA ARG A 80 -12.28 27.91 21.43
C ARG A 80 -12.54 26.91 22.55
N GLY A 81 -11.73 25.84 22.59
CA GLY A 81 -11.81 24.81 23.62
C GLY A 81 -13.14 24.07 23.59
N LYS A 82 -13.85 24.03 24.72
CA LYS A 82 -15.17 23.37 24.83
C LYS A 82 -16.24 24.00 23.95
N ASP A 83 -16.05 25.26 23.62
CA ASP A 83 -16.93 26.04 22.75
C ASP A 83 -16.50 25.99 21.28
N GLY A 84 -15.46 25.24 20.93
CA GLY A 84 -15.02 25.11 19.55
C GLY A 84 -16.12 24.63 18.60
N LEU A 85 -15.98 24.98 17.34
CA LEU A 85 -16.90 24.64 16.25
C LEU A 85 -16.85 23.14 15.95
N ILE A 86 -18.01 22.48 15.91
CA ILE A 86 -18.09 21.04 15.61
C ILE A 86 -18.27 20.86 14.11
N CYS A 87 -17.34 20.15 13.49
CA CYS A 87 -17.33 19.85 12.06
C CYS A 87 -18.23 18.64 11.73
N ARG A 88 -18.43 18.37 10.44
CA ARG A 88 -19.20 17.22 9.95
C ARG A 88 -18.65 15.89 10.46
N ASP A 89 -17.32 15.74 10.42
CA ASP A 89 -16.54 14.59 10.92
C ASP A 89 -16.43 14.49 12.45
N ASN A 90 -17.18 15.31 13.19
CA ASN A 90 -17.18 15.40 14.66
C ASN A 90 -15.82 15.81 15.26
N MET A 91 -14.87 16.31 14.45
CA MET A 91 -13.71 17.00 14.98
C MET A 91 -14.08 18.43 15.37
N ARG A 92 -13.51 18.89 16.48
CA ARG A 92 -13.72 20.25 16.98
C ARG A 92 -12.59 21.17 16.52
N ALA A 93 -12.97 22.33 16.01
CA ALA A 93 -12.08 23.37 15.55
C ALA A 93 -12.21 24.61 16.45
N ASP A 94 -11.07 25.14 16.85
CA ASP A 94 -10.96 26.42 17.51
C ASP A 94 -10.91 27.51 16.44
N ILE A 95 -11.86 28.44 16.47
CA ILE A 95 -12.02 29.46 15.44
C ILE A 95 -12.31 30.84 16.03
N THR A 96 -11.70 31.87 15.45
CA THR A 96 -12.03 33.27 15.69
C THR A 96 -12.40 33.91 14.36
N VAL A 97 -13.61 34.48 14.29
CA VAL A 97 -14.14 35.09 13.06
C VAL A 97 -14.51 36.54 13.32
N ALA A 98 -14.01 37.44 12.48
CA ALA A 98 -14.34 38.85 12.46
C ALA A 98 -15.41 39.14 11.40
N PHE A 99 -16.54 39.67 11.84
CA PHE A 99 -17.64 40.13 11.00
C PHE A 99 -17.56 41.63 10.83
N TYR A 100 -17.55 42.10 9.59
CA TYR A 100 -17.56 43.52 9.25
C TYR A 100 -18.99 43.95 8.89
N LEU A 101 -19.62 44.73 9.76
CA LEU A 101 -20.97 45.23 9.54
C LEU A 101 -20.94 46.71 9.27
N ARG A 102 -21.89 47.19 8.45
CA ARG A 102 -22.20 48.62 8.35
C ARG A 102 -23.71 48.82 8.23
N VAL A 103 -24.17 50.04 8.44
CA VAL A 103 -25.57 50.40 8.14
C VAL A 103 -25.63 50.85 6.69
N ASN A 104 -26.62 50.37 5.94
CA ASN A 104 -26.80 50.75 4.54
C ASN A 104 -27.16 52.24 4.43
N GLU A 105 -26.73 52.90 3.36
CA GLU A 105 -26.98 54.33 3.10
C GLU A 105 -28.38 54.59 2.52
N THR A 106 -29.39 53.93 3.08
CA THR A 106 -30.79 54.13 2.73
C THR A 106 -31.53 54.75 3.92
N GLN A 107 -32.53 55.57 3.62
CA GLN A 107 -33.35 56.20 4.67
C GLN A 107 -34.05 55.15 5.54
N ASP A 108 -34.57 54.08 4.92
CA ASP A 108 -35.33 53.05 5.61
C ASP A 108 -34.45 52.24 6.57
N ASP A 109 -33.24 51.84 6.15
CA ASP A 109 -32.36 51.02 6.98
C ASP A 109 -31.79 51.82 8.17
N VAL A 110 -31.44 53.08 7.95
CA VAL A 110 -31.02 53.99 9.04
C VAL A 110 -32.13 54.16 10.07
N LEU A 111 -33.38 54.35 9.64
CA LEU A 111 -34.51 54.49 10.55
C LEU A 111 -34.86 53.18 11.27
N LYS A 112 -34.71 52.02 10.62
CA LYS A 112 -34.89 50.72 11.27
C LYS A 112 -33.90 50.53 12.41
N VAL A 113 -32.61 50.80 12.15
CA VAL A 113 -31.56 50.68 13.18
C VAL A 113 -31.79 51.65 14.33
N ALA A 114 -32.09 52.92 14.02
CA ALA A 114 -32.37 53.95 15.02
C ALA A 114 -33.57 53.57 15.92
N LYS A 115 -34.61 52.94 15.37
CA LYS A 115 -35.77 52.46 16.16
C LYS A 115 -35.47 51.21 16.98
N ALA A 116 -34.61 50.32 16.49
CA ALA A 116 -34.33 49.04 17.15
C ALA A 116 -33.37 49.15 18.33
N ILE A 117 -32.26 49.89 18.18
CA ILE A 117 -31.19 50.02 19.18
C ILE A 117 -31.08 51.44 19.76
N GLY A 118 -31.56 52.47 19.04
CA GLY A 118 -31.32 53.88 19.35
C GLY A 118 -30.08 54.44 18.67
N VAL A 119 -30.07 55.74 18.36
CA VAL A 119 -28.99 56.41 17.60
C VAL A 119 -27.64 56.31 18.33
N ASP A 120 -27.63 56.54 19.64
CA ASP A 120 -26.39 56.54 20.44
C ASP A 120 -25.75 55.15 20.54
N ARG A 121 -26.58 54.10 20.64
CA ARG A 121 -26.11 52.71 20.77
C ARG A 121 -25.88 52.01 19.44
N ALA A 122 -26.39 52.56 18.33
CA ALA A 122 -26.24 51.98 16.99
C ALA A 122 -24.77 51.89 16.54
N SER A 123 -23.92 52.76 17.11
CA SER A 123 -22.48 52.80 16.79
C SER A 123 -21.60 52.19 17.89
N ASP A 124 -22.19 51.67 18.98
CA ASP A 124 -21.46 51.06 20.08
C ASP A 124 -21.21 49.57 19.80
N ARG A 125 -19.93 49.19 19.74
CA ARG A 125 -19.51 47.79 19.50
C ARG A 125 -20.13 46.82 20.50
N SER A 126 -20.29 47.22 21.76
CA SER A 126 -20.81 46.35 22.81
C SER A 126 -22.29 46.03 22.60
N ALA A 127 -23.10 47.06 22.32
CA ALA A 127 -24.54 46.92 22.07
C ALA A 127 -24.83 46.10 20.80
N VAL A 128 -24.07 46.33 19.73
CA VAL A 128 -24.21 45.59 18.47
C VAL A 128 -23.76 44.13 18.66
N ASN A 129 -22.70 43.87 19.44
CA ASN A 129 -22.29 42.52 19.79
C ASN A 129 -23.40 41.77 20.53
N GLU A 130 -23.99 42.36 21.58
CA GLU A 130 -25.10 41.74 22.33
C GLU A 130 -26.29 41.37 21.44
N LEU A 131 -26.60 42.19 20.43
CA LEU A 131 -27.71 41.94 19.51
C LEU A 131 -27.44 40.76 18.57
N PHE A 132 -26.23 40.66 18.01
CA PHE A 132 -25.95 39.73 16.90
C PHE A 132 -25.10 38.52 17.26
N ASN A 133 -24.42 38.50 18.42
CA ASN A 133 -23.50 37.41 18.79
C ASN A 133 -24.18 36.04 18.73
N ALA A 134 -25.41 35.93 19.23
CA ALA A 134 -26.19 34.69 19.17
C ALA A 134 -26.48 34.26 17.71
N LYS A 135 -26.87 35.19 16.83
CA LYS A 135 -27.18 34.91 15.42
C LYS A 135 -25.92 34.45 14.66
N PHE A 136 -24.78 35.10 14.90
CA PHE A 136 -23.51 34.74 14.28
C PHE A 136 -22.95 33.42 14.82
N SER A 137 -23.06 33.19 16.12
CA SER A 137 -22.68 31.90 16.73
C SER A 137 -23.50 30.74 16.16
N GLU A 138 -24.80 30.94 15.94
CA GLU A 138 -25.67 29.93 15.34
C GLU A 138 -25.34 29.68 13.86
N ALA A 139 -25.09 30.74 13.09
CA ALA A 139 -24.66 30.62 11.70
C ALA A 139 -23.33 29.86 11.59
N LEU A 140 -22.34 30.18 12.43
CA LEU A 140 -21.06 29.49 12.45
C LEU A 140 -21.24 28.00 12.75
N LYS A 141 -22.06 27.63 13.76
CA LYS A 141 -22.37 26.22 14.07
C LYS A 141 -23.04 25.50 12.92
N THR A 142 -24.02 26.16 12.29
CA THR A 142 -24.78 25.60 11.16
C THR A 142 -23.89 25.30 9.97
N VAL A 143 -23.02 26.25 9.61
CA VAL A 143 -22.09 26.09 8.49
C VAL A 143 -20.98 25.12 8.84
N GLY A 144 -20.37 25.21 10.03
CA GLY A 144 -19.29 24.31 10.43
C GLY A 144 -19.70 22.84 10.37
N LYS A 145 -20.96 22.51 10.70
CA LYS A 145 -21.45 21.14 10.62
C LYS A 145 -21.59 20.59 9.19
N GLN A 146 -21.52 21.45 8.17
CA GLN A 146 -21.57 21.06 6.75
C GLN A 146 -20.20 20.63 6.20
N PHE A 147 -19.10 21.09 6.81
CA PHE A 147 -17.74 20.88 6.33
C PHE A 147 -16.96 19.88 7.19
N ASP A 148 -16.06 19.13 6.56
CA ASP A 148 -15.04 18.36 7.28
C ASP A 148 -13.91 19.29 7.75
N PHE A 149 -13.21 18.95 8.84
CA PHE A 149 -12.20 19.84 9.44
C PHE A 149 -11.11 20.24 8.45
N VAL A 150 -10.60 19.29 7.65
CA VAL A 150 -9.54 19.53 6.66
C VAL A 150 -9.99 20.54 5.59
N GLN A 151 -11.26 20.49 5.19
CA GLN A 151 -11.82 21.41 4.20
C GLN A 151 -11.87 22.85 4.70
N LEU A 152 -12.01 23.07 6.02
CA LEU A 152 -11.94 24.41 6.60
C LEU A 152 -10.55 25.04 6.43
N PHE A 153 -9.49 24.24 6.32
CA PHE A 153 -8.13 24.73 6.05
C PHE A 153 -7.89 24.96 4.56
N GLU A 154 -8.32 24.02 3.72
CA GLU A 154 -8.07 24.05 2.28
C GLU A 154 -8.96 25.08 1.56
N ASN A 155 -10.25 25.14 1.90
CA ASN A 155 -11.28 25.91 1.19
C ASN A 155 -11.94 26.98 2.08
N ARG A 156 -11.12 27.87 2.65
CA ARG A 156 -11.60 28.96 3.53
C ARG A 156 -12.64 29.89 2.88
N GLN A 157 -12.54 30.10 1.57
CA GLN A 157 -13.47 30.97 0.84
C GLN A 157 -14.89 30.41 0.84
N ASP A 158 -15.06 29.12 0.57
CA ASP A 158 -16.38 28.47 0.53
C ASP A 158 -17.05 28.51 1.91
N PHE A 159 -16.29 28.26 2.97
CA PHE A 159 -16.77 28.39 4.34
C PHE A 159 -17.25 29.83 4.64
N ARG A 160 -16.48 30.85 4.22
CA ARG A 160 -16.85 32.26 4.37
C ARG A 160 -18.14 32.60 3.61
N ASP A 161 -18.23 32.18 2.35
CA ASP A 161 -19.37 32.50 1.50
C ASP A 161 -20.65 31.84 2.04
N ARG A 162 -20.55 30.61 2.56
CA ARG A 162 -21.65 29.90 3.20
C ARG A 162 -22.09 30.55 4.52
N ILE A 163 -21.17 31.16 5.28
CA ILE A 163 -21.51 31.97 6.46
C ILE A 163 -22.35 33.19 6.04
N ILE A 164 -21.93 33.90 4.98
CA ILE A 164 -22.66 35.07 4.47
C ILE A 164 -24.07 34.65 4.02
N GLU A 165 -24.20 33.53 3.32
CA GLU A 165 -25.49 32.99 2.87
C GLU A 165 -26.44 32.64 4.02
N VAL A 166 -25.94 31.98 5.07
CA VAL A 166 -26.77 31.58 6.23
C VAL A 166 -27.21 32.77 7.07
N ILE A 167 -26.34 33.78 7.25
CA ILE A 167 -26.70 35.00 7.97
C ILE A 167 -27.75 35.81 7.19
N GLY A 168 -27.61 35.82 5.86
CA GLY A 168 -28.47 36.55 4.93
C GLY A 168 -28.26 38.07 4.98
N ASN A 169 -29.11 38.78 4.25
CA ASN A 169 -29.00 40.24 4.07
C ASN A 169 -29.79 41.07 5.08
N ASP A 170 -30.64 40.44 5.91
CA ASP A 170 -31.53 41.17 6.82
C ASP A 170 -31.03 41.12 8.28
N LEU A 171 -30.26 42.14 8.66
CA LEU A 171 -29.78 42.37 10.02
C LEU A 171 -30.42 43.64 10.60
N ASN A 172 -31.74 43.79 10.53
CA ASN A 172 -32.47 44.93 11.11
C ASN A 172 -31.96 46.30 10.60
N GLY A 173 -31.52 46.37 9.34
CA GLY A 173 -30.94 47.55 8.71
C GLY A 173 -29.41 47.63 8.74
N TYR A 174 -28.74 46.72 9.45
CA TYR A 174 -27.32 46.45 9.21
C TYR A 174 -27.15 45.55 7.98
N VAL A 175 -26.00 45.66 7.33
CA VAL A 175 -25.55 44.81 6.23
C VAL A 175 -24.18 44.27 6.59
N LEU A 176 -23.98 42.98 6.31
CA LEU A 176 -22.68 42.33 6.43
C LEU A 176 -21.86 42.66 5.18
N GLU A 177 -20.75 43.37 5.35
CA GLU A 177 -19.86 43.77 4.26
C GLU A 177 -18.85 42.67 3.92
N ASP A 178 -18.24 42.06 4.94
CA ASP A 178 -17.31 40.94 4.78
C ASP A 178 -17.21 40.11 6.06
N VAL A 179 -16.63 38.91 5.93
CA VAL A 179 -16.33 37.99 7.03
C VAL A 179 -14.88 37.52 6.89
N ALA A 180 -14.07 37.71 7.92
CA ALA A 180 -12.69 37.23 7.96
C ALA A 180 -12.51 36.17 9.04
N ILE A 181 -11.74 35.13 8.72
CA ILE A 181 -11.35 34.09 9.68
C ILE A 181 -9.95 34.43 10.16
N ASP A 182 -9.85 34.94 11.39
CA ASP A 182 -8.59 35.39 11.98
C ASP A 182 -7.74 34.22 12.47
N TYR A 183 -8.40 33.22 13.07
CA TYR A 183 -7.75 32.06 13.67
C TYR A 183 -8.57 30.81 13.38
N LEU A 184 -7.90 29.72 13.01
CA LEU A 184 -8.49 28.40 12.80
C LEU A 184 -7.44 27.34 13.14
N GLU A 185 -7.69 26.56 14.18
CA GLU A 185 -6.85 25.43 14.59
C GLU A 185 -7.72 24.25 15.04
N GLN A 186 -7.12 23.06 15.15
CA GLN A 186 -7.79 21.94 15.81
C GLN A 186 -7.86 22.21 17.32
N THR A 187 -9.02 21.98 17.93
CA THR A 187 -9.11 22.01 19.40
C THR A 187 -8.20 20.94 19.99
N ALA A 188 -7.34 21.31 20.94
CA ALA A 188 -6.43 20.37 21.58
C ALA A 188 -7.19 19.20 22.24
N LYS A 189 -6.64 17.97 22.13
CA LYS A 189 -7.26 16.75 22.67
C LYS A 189 -7.57 16.83 24.16
N ASN A 190 -6.81 17.61 24.93
CA ASN A 190 -7.00 17.82 26.37
C ASN A 190 -8.25 18.65 26.70
N SER A 191 -8.76 19.43 25.74
CA SER A 191 -9.92 20.30 25.90
C SER A 191 -11.23 19.61 25.45
N LEU A 192 -11.14 18.42 24.84
CA LEU A 192 -12.27 17.60 24.43
C LEU A 192 -12.77 16.76 25.60
N ASP A 193 -14.09 16.54 25.69
CA ASP A 193 -14.70 15.75 26.76
C ASP A 193 -14.92 14.29 26.32
N PRO A 194 -14.20 13.29 26.89
CA PRO A 194 -14.39 11.89 26.52
C PRO A 194 -15.78 11.32 26.85
N SER A 195 -16.55 11.99 27.71
CA SER A 195 -17.90 11.57 28.08
C SER A 195 -18.98 12.07 27.11
N ASN A 196 -18.65 13.04 26.26
CA ASN A 196 -19.55 13.54 25.21
C ASN A 196 -19.43 12.67 23.95
N ILE A 197 -20.55 12.25 23.37
CA ILE A 197 -20.56 11.35 22.21
C ILE A 197 -19.84 11.92 20.98
N LEU A 198 -20.02 13.21 20.70
CA LEU A 198 -19.41 13.85 19.53
C LEU A 198 -17.90 14.00 19.72
N ASP A 199 -17.48 14.46 20.90
CA ASP A 199 -16.05 14.59 21.22
C ASP A 199 -15.37 13.22 21.30
N ALA A 200 -16.03 12.18 21.80
CA ALA A 200 -15.49 10.81 21.81
C ALA A 200 -15.27 10.26 20.40
N GLU A 201 -16.22 10.49 19.48
CA GLU A 201 -16.05 10.14 18.07
C GLU A 201 -14.92 10.95 17.41
N GLY A 202 -14.84 12.25 17.70
CA GLY A 202 -13.74 13.11 17.26
C GLY A 202 -12.38 12.63 17.77
N ILE A 203 -12.26 12.31 19.07
CA ILE A 203 -11.04 11.75 19.67
C ILE A 203 -10.64 10.44 18.99
N ARG A 204 -11.61 9.55 18.75
CA ARG A 204 -11.36 8.30 18.01
C ARG A 204 -10.82 8.60 16.62
N LYS A 205 -11.46 9.51 15.87
CA LYS A 205 -11.08 9.86 14.50
C LYS A 205 -9.69 10.48 14.43
N ILE A 206 -9.38 11.44 15.31
CA ILE A 206 -8.06 12.05 15.44
C ILE A 206 -7.01 10.97 15.74
N THR A 207 -7.31 10.07 16.67
CA THR A 207 -6.37 9.02 17.06
C THR A 207 -6.12 8.02 15.91
N GLU A 208 -7.16 7.65 15.16
CA GLU A 208 -7.07 6.80 13.97
C GLU A 208 -6.20 7.43 12.87
N LEU A 209 -6.48 8.69 12.52
CA LEU A 209 -5.74 9.41 11.47
C LEU A 209 -4.28 9.60 11.86
N THR A 210 -4.02 10.05 13.09
CA THR A 210 -2.66 10.24 13.60
C THR A 210 -1.90 8.92 13.71
N ALA A 211 -2.56 7.83 14.13
CA ALA A 211 -1.92 6.51 14.17
C ALA A 211 -1.54 6.02 12.76
N THR A 212 -2.45 6.16 11.80
CA THR A 212 -2.19 5.80 10.40
C THR A 212 -1.01 6.60 9.85
N GLN A 213 -1.01 7.92 10.08
CA GLN A 213 0.08 8.78 9.62
C GLN A 213 1.41 8.43 10.30
N ASN A 214 1.39 8.13 11.60
CA ASN A 214 2.60 7.73 12.32
C ASN A 214 3.17 6.40 11.82
N VAL A 215 2.33 5.42 11.49
CA VAL A 215 2.77 4.15 10.88
C VAL A 215 3.42 4.43 9.53
N ILE A 216 2.77 5.21 8.66
CA ILE A 216 3.33 5.59 7.35
C ILE A 216 4.66 6.32 7.52
N THR A 217 4.73 7.30 8.42
CA THR A 217 5.98 8.03 8.71
C THR A 217 7.07 7.07 9.19
N ASN A 218 6.76 6.15 10.09
CA ASN A 218 7.72 5.16 10.58
C ASN A 218 8.19 4.21 9.48
N GLU A 219 7.28 3.71 8.63
CA GLU A 219 7.61 2.87 7.48
C GLU A 219 8.55 3.60 6.51
N LEU A 220 8.26 4.87 6.20
CA LEU A 220 9.10 5.70 5.35
C LEU A 220 10.49 5.90 5.96
N GLU A 221 10.58 6.23 7.25
CA GLU A 221 11.85 6.36 7.98
C GLU A 221 12.65 5.05 7.99
N ARG A 222 12.01 3.90 8.26
CA ARG A 222 12.68 2.59 8.26
C ARG A 222 13.16 2.21 6.85
N ASN A 223 12.35 2.49 5.83
CA ASN A 223 12.71 2.24 4.44
C ASN A 223 13.87 3.13 3.98
N GLU A 224 13.88 4.40 4.39
CA GLU A 224 15.01 5.32 4.18
C GLU A 224 16.29 4.78 4.83
N GLU A 225 16.23 4.39 6.11
CA GLU A 225 17.37 3.79 6.81
C GLU A 225 17.88 2.51 6.13
N LEU A 226 16.98 1.63 5.69
CA LEU A 226 17.33 0.40 4.97
C LEU A 226 18.01 0.73 3.64
N ALA A 227 17.47 1.69 2.88
CA ALA A 227 18.02 2.11 1.59
C ALA A 227 19.43 2.72 1.76
N ILE A 228 19.62 3.58 2.76
CA ILE A 228 20.93 4.14 3.12
C ILE A 228 21.89 3.03 3.51
N LYS A 229 21.47 2.11 4.38
CA LYS A 229 22.33 1.00 4.85
C LYS A 229 22.71 0.06 3.72
N LYS A 230 21.77 -0.28 2.84
CA LYS A 230 22.03 -1.08 1.63
C LYS A 230 23.04 -0.37 0.73
N LYS A 231 22.87 0.94 0.50
CA LYS A 231 23.80 1.71 -0.32
C LYS A 231 25.20 1.79 0.31
N ASN A 232 25.28 1.91 1.63
CA ASN A 232 26.54 1.89 2.37
C ASN A 232 27.24 0.55 2.26
N VAL A 233 26.52 -0.57 2.37
CA VAL A 233 27.07 -1.93 2.19
C VAL A 233 27.57 -2.11 0.76
N GLU A 234 26.77 -1.78 -0.25
CA GLU A 234 27.19 -1.83 -1.67
C GLU A 234 28.44 -0.98 -1.92
N THR A 235 28.48 0.24 -1.37
CA THR A 235 29.64 1.14 -1.49
C THR A 235 30.87 0.57 -0.79
N ARG A 236 30.70 -0.05 0.39
CA ARG A 236 31.78 -0.69 1.15
C ARG A 236 32.35 -1.91 0.41
N GLU A 237 31.48 -2.76 -0.13
CA GLU A 237 31.88 -3.93 -0.93
C GLU A 237 32.64 -3.50 -2.20
N ALA A 238 32.12 -2.49 -2.92
CA ALA A 238 32.79 -1.94 -4.08
C ALA A 238 34.16 -1.33 -3.72
N ALA A 239 34.25 -0.59 -2.60
CA ALA A 239 35.51 -0.03 -2.12
C ALA A 239 36.53 -1.12 -1.78
N LEU A 240 36.13 -2.17 -1.05
CA LEU A 240 36.99 -3.30 -0.71
C LEU A 240 37.44 -4.09 -1.95
N ALA A 241 36.58 -4.22 -2.97
CA ALA A 241 36.94 -4.85 -4.23
C ALA A 241 38.01 -4.04 -4.98
N LEU A 242 37.86 -2.71 -5.03
CA LEU A 242 38.85 -1.81 -5.61
C LEU A 242 40.18 -1.82 -4.83
N GLU A 243 40.11 -1.84 -3.49
CA GLU A 243 41.30 -1.93 -2.63
C GLU A 243 42.05 -3.24 -2.84
N ARG A 244 41.33 -4.37 -2.97
CA ARG A 244 41.94 -5.65 -3.35
C ARG A 244 42.59 -5.59 -4.73
N GLN A 245 41.92 -4.98 -5.71
CA GLN A 245 42.47 -4.82 -7.05
C GLN A 245 43.72 -3.94 -7.06
N GLN A 246 43.75 -2.88 -6.26
CA GLN A 246 44.91 -2.02 -6.07
C GLN A 246 46.07 -2.80 -5.42
N ALA A 247 45.80 -3.53 -4.32
CA ALA A 247 46.81 -4.35 -3.65
C ALA A 247 47.39 -5.43 -4.57
N ASP A 248 46.54 -6.10 -5.37
CA ASP A 248 46.98 -7.08 -6.36
C ASP A 248 47.84 -6.45 -7.45
N ALA A 249 47.50 -5.24 -7.92
CA ALA A 249 48.27 -4.49 -8.91
C ALA A 249 49.63 -4.04 -8.35
N GLU A 250 49.66 -3.49 -7.13
CA GLU A 250 50.89 -3.08 -6.44
C GLU A 250 51.80 -4.28 -6.18
N ALA A 251 51.24 -5.42 -5.74
CA ALA A 251 52.00 -6.65 -5.53
C ALA A 251 52.55 -7.26 -6.84
N ARG A 252 51.86 -7.08 -7.98
CA ARG A 252 52.37 -7.46 -9.31
C ARG A 252 53.50 -6.53 -9.74
N GLN A 253 53.31 -5.22 -9.63
CA GLN A 253 54.33 -4.23 -9.97
C GLN A 253 55.60 -4.43 -9.14
N LYS A 254 55.48 -4.66 -7.83
CA LYS A 254 56.62 -4.94 -6.96
C LYS A 254 57.37 -6.20 -7.37
N ARG A 255 56.66 -7.29 -7.70
CA ARG A 255 57.26 -8.52 -8.23
C ARG A 255 57.97 -8.30 -9.56
N GLU A 256 57.39 -7.54 -10.48
CA GLU A 256 58.05 -7.20 -11.75
C GLU A 256 59.33 -6.40 -11.52
N ILE A 257 59.29 -5.38 -10.66
CA ILE A 257 60.46 -4.57 -10.32
C ILE A 257 61.57 -5.43 -9.68
N GLU A 258 61.23 -6.29 -8.72
CA GLU A 258 62.20 -7.19 -8.08
C GLU A 258 62.78 -8.20 -9.07
N THR A 259 61.97 -8.74 -9.98
CA THR A 259 62.42 -9.68 -11.02
C THR A 259 63.36 -8.99 -12.00
N ILE A 260 63.05 -7.76 -12.44
CA ILE A 260 63.92 -6.97 -13.32
C ILE A 260 65.22 -6.63 -12.60
N ARG A 261 65.18 -6.17 -11.35
CA ARG A 261 66.38 -5.91 -10.55
C ARG A 261 67.27 -7.15 -10.41
N ALA A 262 66.69 -8.29 -10.06
CA ALA A 262 67.43 -9.54 -9.92
C ALA A 262 68.09 -9.95 -11.24
N ARG A 263 67.42 -9.73 -12.37
CA ARG A 263 67.97 -10.01 -13.71
C ARG A 263 69.12 -9.08 -14.07
N GLU A 264 68.96 -7.77 -13.84
CA GLU A 264 70.00 -6.76 -14.09
C GLU A 264 71.23 -6.96 -13.18
N GLU A 265 71.02 -7.31 -11.91
CA GLU A 265 72.10 -7.65 -10.98
C GLU A 265 72.85 -8.92 -11.39
N ALA A 266 72.13 -9.95 -11.84
CA ALA A 266 72.73 -11.19 -12.33
C ALA A 266 73.56 -10.96 -13.62
N GLU A 267 73.06 -10.17 -14.56
CA GLU A 267 73.81 -9.78 -15.76
C GLU A 267 75.03 -8.92 -15.40
N THR A 268 74.86 -7.95 -14.50
CA THR A 268 75.98 -7.11 -14.03
C THR A 268 77.07 -7.94 -13.35
N ALA A 269 76.69 -8.91 -12.52
CA ALA A 269 77.62 -9.83 -11.87
C ALA A 269 78.34 -10.72 -12.89
N ARG A 270 77.62 -11.26 -13.88
CA ARG A 270 78.19 -12.04 -14.97
C ARG A 270 79.23 -11.25 -15.76
N VAL A 271 78.90 -10.02 -16.16
CA VAL A 271 79.82 -9.14 -16.90
C VAL A 271 81.04 -8.80 -16.05
N LYS A 272 80.88 -8.52 -14.75
CA LYS A 272 82.00 -8.27 -13.83
C LYS A 272 82.94 -9.47 -13.71
N GLU A 273 82.42 -10.68 -13.59
CA GLU A 273 83.24 -11.90 -13.51
C GLU A 273 83.89 -12.22 -14.88
N GLU A 274 83.23 -11.97 -16.01
CA GLU A 274 83.84 -12.10 -17.34
C GLU A 274 85.00 -11.12 -17.55
N GLU A 275 84.84 -9.86 -17.16
CA GLU A 275 85.92 -8.85 -17.23
C GLU A 275 87.06 -9.17 -16.25
N ARG A 276 86.74 -9.69 -15.06
CA ARG A 276 87.75 -10.17 -14.10
C ARG A 276 88.53 -11.36 -14.64
N LEU A 277 87.86 -12.31 -15.28
CA LEU A 277 88.51 -13.46 -15.91
C LEU A 277 89.47 -13.02 -17.02
N LYS A 278 89.07 -12.06 -17.87
CA LYS A 278 89.97 -11.46 -18.88
C LYS A 278 91.19 -10.78 -18.24
N ALA A 279 90.98 -10.01 -17.17
CA ALA A 279 92.06 -9.32 -16.47
C ALA A 279 93.05 -10.30 -15.80
N GLU A 280 92.56 -11.35 -15.14
CA GLU A 280 93.40 -12.39 -14.56
C GLU A 280 94.11 -13.21 -15.64
N GLN A 281 93.46 -13.52 -16.75
CA GLN A 281 94.08 -14.25 -17.86
C GLN A 281 95.21 -13.44 -18.50
N ALA A 282 95.03 -12.13 -18.69
CA ALA A 282 96.09 -11.23 -19.15
C ALA A 282 97.25 -11.13 -18.14
N ARG A 283 96.95 -11.09 -16.84
CA ARG A 283 97.96 -11.07 -15.77
C ARG A 283 98.75 -12.37 -15.73
N ILE A 284 98.09 -13.53 -15.81
CA ILE A 284 98.72 -14.85 -15.82
C ILE A 284 99.62 -15.00 -17.05
N GLN A 285 99.16 -14.58 -18.24
CA GLN A 285 99.99 -14.60 -19.44
C GLN A 285 101.25 -13.72 -19.31
N ALA A 286 101.10 -12.50 -18.77
CA ALA A 286 102.24 -11.63 -18.51
C ALA A 286 103.21 -12.23 -17.47
N GLN A 287 102.68 -12.83 -16.40
CA GLN A 287 103.48 -13.47 -15.36
C GLN A 287 104.21 -14.71 -15.90
N GLN A 288 103.55 -15.56 -16.68
CA GLN A 288 104.16 -16.72 -17.33
C GLN A 288 105.31 -16.29 -18.26
N GLU A 289 105.17 -15.20 -19.01
CA GLU A 289 106.25 -14.71 -19.88
C GLU A 289 107.45 -14.21 -19.07
N ILE A 290 107.20 -13.51 -17.95
CA ILE A 290 108.25 -13.07 -17.01
C ILE A 290 108.96 -14.28 -16.38
N ASP A 291 108.19 -15.26 -15.91
CA ASP A 291 108.71 -16.45 -15.23
C ASP A 291 109.54 -17.30 -16.20
N VAL A 292 109.09 -17.49 -17.44
CA VAL A 292 109.86 -18.20 -18.49
C VAL A 292 111.18 -17.47 -18.81
N ARG A 293 111.17 -16.14 -18.90
CA ARG A 293 112.42 -15.38 -19.12
C ARG A 293 113.36 -15.46 -17.91
N THR A 294 112.81 -15.49 -16.70
CA THR A 294 113.59 -15.63 -15.46
C THR A 294 114.18 -17.03 -15.33
N GLU A 295 113.40 -18.08 -15.60
CA GLU A 295 113.87 -19.48 -15.56
C GLU A 295 114.94 -19.72 -16.64
N ASN A 296 114.76 -19.19 -17.85
CA ASN A 296 115.79 -19.27 -18.90
C ASN A 296 117.10 -18.60 -18.47
N HIS A 297 117.02 -17.42 -17.83
CA HIS A 297 118.20 -16.75 -17.29
C HIS A 297 118.88 -17.56 -16.18
N GLN A 298 118.11 -18.16 -15.27
CA GLN A 298 118.63 -19.03 -14.20
C GLN A 298 119.28 -20.29 -14.78
N ARG A 299 118.70 -20.89 -15.83
CA ARG A 299 119.25 -22.06 -16.50
C ARG A 299 120.62 -21.77 -17.12
N GLU A 300 120.81 -20.59 -17.71
CA GLU A 300 122.12 -20.17 -18.24
C GLU A 300 123.18 -20.03 -17.13
N VAL A 301 122.78 -19.51 -15.97
CA VAL A 301 123.66 -19.35 -14.80
C VAL A 301 124.00 -20.72 -14.17
N GLU A 302 123.03 -21.62 -14.04
CA GLU A 302 123.23 -22.96 -13.48
C GLU A 302 124.11 -23.84 -14.38
N VAL A 303 123.95 -23.78 -15.70
CA VAL A 303 124.83 -24.51 -16.64
C VAL A 303 126.29 -24.02 -16.52
N ALA A 304 126.50 -22.72 -16.27
CA ALA A 304 127.83 -22.18 -16.02
C ALA A 304 128.43 -22.61 -14.66
N GLN A 305 127.59 -22.79 -13.62
CA GLN A 305 128.02 -23.28 -12.30
C GLN A 305 128.25 -24.80 -12.28
N GLN A 306 127.39 -25.60 -12.90
CA GLN A 306 127.51 -27.06 -12.93
C GLN A 306 128.75 -27.54 -13.71
N ASN A 307 129.13 -26.83 -14.78
CA ASN A 307 130.40 -27.11 -15.47
C ASN A 307 131.63 -26.85 -14.58
N ARG A 308 131.51 -25.93 -13.61
CA ARG A 308 132.57 -25.64 -12.62
C ARG A 308 132.60 -26.69 -11.50
N GLN A 309 131.46 -27.21 -11.07
CA GLN A 309 131.34 -28.22 -10.00
C GLN A 309 131.67 -29.66 -10.46
N ARG A 310 131.39 -30.03 -11.72
CA ARG A 310 131.76 -31.36 -12.25
C ARG A 310 133.27 -31.62 -12.27
N ALA A 311 134.10 -30.57 -12.31
CA ALA A 311 135.56 -30.71 -12.21
C ALA A 311 136.05 -31.05 -10.79
N VAL A 312 135.30 -30.67 -9.74
CA VAL A 312 135.72 -30.81 -8.33
C VAL A 312 135.20 -32.10 -7.69
N VAL A 313 134.08 -32.66 -8.18
CA VAL A 313 133.45 -33.87 -7.61
C VAL A 313 134.22 -35.17 -7.97
N ILE A 314 134.94 -35.20 -9.09
CA ILE A 314 135.69 -36.40 -9.55
C ILE A 314 136.88 -36.75 -8.64
N GLU A 315 137.46 -35.78 -7.92
CA GLU A 315 138.57 -36.03 -6.98
C GLU A 315 138.10 -36.48 -5.58
N VAL A 316 136.86 -36.17 -5.17
CA VAL A 316 136.39 -36.39 -3.79
C VAL A 316 135.67 -37.74 -3.62
N GLU A 317 135.11 -38.31 -4.69
CA GLU A 317 134.29 -39.54 -4.63
C GLU A 317 135.10 -40.85 -4.45
N LYS A 318 136.43 -40.79 -4.44
CA LYS A 318 137.31 -41.92 -4.10
C LYS A 318 137.47 -42.16 -2.59
N VAL A 319 137.12 -41.19 -1.73
CA VAL A 319 137.47 -41.22 -0.28
C VAL A 319 136.30 -41.61 0.62
N THR A 320 135.05 -41.41 0.21
CA THR A 320 133.85 -41.63 1.05
C THR A 320 133.38 -43.08 1.10
N ARG A 321 133.72 -43.92 0.12
CA ARG A 321 133.30 -45.33 0.06
C ARG A 321 133.91 -46.23 1.16
N ALA A 322 134.82 -45.71 1.99
CA ALA A 322 135.49 -46.43 3.07
C ALA A 322 134.86 -46.23 4.47
N LYS A 323 133.89 -45.32 4.65
CA LYS A 323 133.45 -44.88 5.99
C LYS A 323 132.13 -45.49 6.50
N ASP A 324 131.35 -46.16 5.65
CA ASP A 324 129.97 -46.55 5.95
C ASP A 324 129.80 -47.94 6.63
N LEU A 325 130.86 -48.48 7.24
CA LEU A 325 130.85 -49.84 7.83
C LEU A 325 130.86 -49.88 9.38
N GLU A 326 130.73 -48.76 10.12
CA GLU A 326 130.99 -48.78 11.58
C GLU A 326 129.84 -48.43 12.56
N ILE A 327 128.65 -47.95 12.15
CA ILE A 327 127.66 -47.50 13.18
C ILE A 327 126.29 -48.14 12.98
N VAL A 328 126.31 -49.47 13.04
CA VAL A 328 125.22 -50.38 13.41
C VAL A 328 125.04 -50.42 14.95
N ALA A 329 125.60 -49.45 15.69
CA ALA A 329 125.82 -49.56 17.14
C ALA A 329 124.94 -48.67 18.04
N ARG A 330 123.68 -48.35 17.71
CA ARG A 330 122.89 -47.49 18.61
C ARG A 330 121.40 -47.78 18.77
N GLU A 331 121.09 -49.06 19.00
CA GLU A 331 119.83 -49.65 19.53
C GLU A 331 119.31 -49.07 20.89
N ARG A 332 119.35 -47.77 21.14
CA ARG A 332 118.91 -47.20 22.43
C ARG A 332 117.82 -46.17 22.19
N GLU A 333 116.56 -46.55 22.38
CA GLU A 333 115.46 -45.74 22.95
C GLU A 333 114.08 -46.40 22.77
N VAL A 334 113.94 -47.61 23.32
CA VAL A 334 112.70 -48.43 23.33
C VAL A 334 111.93 -48.30 24.67
N GLU A 335 112.15 -47.27 25.49
CA GLU A 335 111.72 -47.30 26.91
C GLU A 335 110.41 -46.57 27.31
N LEU A 336 109.68 -45.88 26.41
CA LEU A 336 108.56 -45.02 26.84
C LEU A 336 107.12 -45.54 26.63
N GLN A 337 106.90 -46.65 25.91
CA GLN A 337 105.53 -47.07 25.53
C GLN A 337 104.83 -48.08 26.44
N LYS A 338 105.45 -48.56 27.53
CA LYS A 338 104.90 -49.67 28.35
C LYS A 338 103.99 -49.28 29.52
N ILE A 339 103.80 -47.98 29.85
CA ILE A 339 103.16 -47.57 31.11
C ILE A 339 101.67 -47.18 30.98
N GLU A 340 101.12 -46.92 29.78
CA GLU A 340 99.73 -46.45 29.64
C GLU A 340 98.64 -47.54 29.62
N LYS A 341 98.99 -48.83 29.58
CA LYS A 341 98.01 -49.90 29.28
C LYS A 341 97.24 -50.50 30.47
N GLU A 342 97.58 -50.20 31.73
CA GLU A 342 96.94 -50.86 32.88
C GLU A 342 95.73 -50.12 33.49
N LYS A 343 95.40 -48.90 33.05
CA LYS A 343 94.39 -48.07 33.75
C LYS A 343 92.93 -48.23 33.27
N ALA A 344 92.66 -49.08 32.26
CA ALA A 344 91.37 -49.05 31.54
C ALA A 344 90.37 -50.19 31.84
N LEU A 345 90.66 -51.15 32.73
CA LEU A 345 89.87 -52.40 32.77
C LEU A 345 88.80 -52.51 33.88
N GLU A 346 88.69 -51.60 34.85
CA GLU A 346 87.66 -51.73 35.91
C GLU A 346 86.32 -51.03 35.64
N GLU A 347 86.25 -50.11 34.69
CA GLU A 347 85.06 -49.27 34.50
C GLU A 347 83.95 -49.94 33.67
N GLN A 348 84.26 -51.00 32.91
CA GLN A 348 83.32 -51.64 31.99
C GLN A 348 82.43 -52.74 32.61
N ARG A 349 82.70 -53.20 33.85
CA ARG A 349 81.92 -54.28 34.48
C ARG A 349 80.54 -53.85 35.01
N LYS A 350 80.26 -52.54 35.13
CA LYS A 350 78.95 -52.05 35.63
C LYS A 350 77.90 -51.82 34.56
N ASN A 351 78.26 -51.62 33.29
CA ASN A 351 77.30 -51.22 32.25
C ASN A 351 76.54 -52.38 31.58
N ILE A 352 76.92 -53.64 31.84
CA ILE A 352 76.32 -54.80 31.15
C ILE A 352 75.01 -55.28 31.81
N ALA A 353 74.72 -54.92 33.06
CA ALA A 353 73.56 -55.44 33.79
C ALA A 353 72.24 -54.66 33.57
N ASN A 354 72.27 -53.41 33.07
CA ASN A 354 71.07 -52.56 32.99
C ASN A 354 70.34 -52.61 31.64
N VAL A 355 70.99 -53.07 30.56
CA VAL A 355 70.41 -53.01 29.20
C VAL A 355 69.35 -54.10 28.93
N ILE A 356 69.31 -55.18 29.71
CA ILE A 356 68.38 -56.31 29.46
C ILE A 356 66.98 -56.06 30.07
N ARG A 357 66.83 -55.14 31.05
CA ARG A 357 65.51 -54.82 31.64
C ARG A 357 64.75 -53.72 30.89
N GLU A 358 65.44 -52.81 30.22
CA GLU A 358 64.79 -51.68 29.55
C GLU A 358 64.14 -52.05 28.20
N ARG A 359 64.55 -53.15 27.56
CA ARG A 359 64.03 -53.53 26.23
C ARG A 359 62.66 -54.24 26.25
N VAL A 360 62.32 -54.95 27.33
CA VAL A 360 61.06 -55.73 27.42
C VAL A 360 59.88 -54.88 27.91
N ALA A 361 60.15 -53.77 28.61
CA ALA A 361 59.10 -52.86 29.09
C ALA A 361 58.59 -51.90 28.00
N VAL A 362 59.43 -51.57 27.01
CA VAL A 362 59.09 -50.62 25.94
C VAL A 362 58.30 -51.28 24.80
N GLU A 363 58.54 -52.57 24.49
CA GLU A 363 57.78 -53.27 23.43
C GLU A 363 56.31 -53.55 23.84
N LYS A 364 56.03 -53.73 25.13
CA LYS A 364 54.69 -54.03 25.62
C LYS A 364 53.79 -52.79 25.77
N THR A 365 54.37 -51.62 26.02
CA THR A 365 53.64 -50.34 26.13
C THR A 365 53.33 -49.72 24.78
N VAL A 366 54.20 -49.88 23.78
CA VAL A 366 53.95 -49.34 22.43
C VAL A 366 52.82 -50.10 21.71
N ALA A 367 52.73 -51.42 21.88
CA ALA A 367 51.65 -52.22 21.28
C ALA A 367 50.26 -51.94 21.89
N GLN A 368 50.19 -51.69 23.21
CA GLN A 368 48.91 -51.39 23.89
C GLN A 368 48.39 -49.98 23.56
N GLU A 369 49.28 -49.01 23.36
CA GLU A 369 48.89 -47.66 22.95
C GLU A 369 48.56 -47.57 21.45
N GLU A 370 49.22 -48.35 20.59
CA GLU A 370 48.86 -48.43 19.17
C GLU A 370 47.46 -49.02 18.93
N GLU A 371 47.04 -50.05 19.70
CA GLU A 371 45.68 -50.60 19.61
C GLU A 371 44.62 -49.61 20.13
N ARG A 372 44.85 -48.93 21.27
CA ARG A 372 43.90 -47.92 21.81
C ARG A 372 43.75 -46.72 20.89
N ILE A 373 44.82 -46.26 20.24
CA ILE A 373 44.74 -45.15 19.28
C ILE A 373 43.94 -45.56 18.04
N LYS A 374 44.04 -46.83 17.60
CA LYS A 374 43.23 -47.36 16.50
C LYS A 374 41.75 -47.45 16.88
N GLU A 375 41.45 -48.00 18.05
CA GLU A 375 40.07 -48.12 18.55
C GLU A 375 39.38 -46.75 18.70
N VAL A 376 40.08 -45.76 19.28
CA VAL A 376 39.52 -44.40 19.43
C VAL A 376 39.31 -43.72 18.08
N ARG A 377 40.17 -43.93 17.08
CA ARG A 377 39.97 -43.37 15.73
C ARG A 377 38.78 -43.99 15.02
N GLU A 378 38.64 -45.32 15.06
CA GLU A 378 37.53 -46.02 14.40
C GLU A 378 36.19 -45.68 15.05
N VAL A 379 36.12 -45.60 16.39
CA VAL A 379 34.89 -45.19 17.10
C VAL A 379 34.56 -43.72 16.85
N SER A 380 35.55 -42.81 16.86
CA SER A 380 35.31 -41.37 16.62
C SER A 380 34.96 -41.04 15.16
N GLU A 381 35.41 -41.84 14.19
CA GLU A 381 34.98 -41.72 12.79
C GLU A 381 33.55 -42.25 12.61
N ALA A 382 33.22 -43.40 13.19
CA ALA A 382 31.86 -43.95 13.14
C ALA A 382 30.84 -43.01 13.81
N GLU A 383 31.17 -42.41 14.96
CA GLU A 383 30.30 -41.44 15.64
C GLU A 383 30.14 -40.14 14.85
N ARG A 384 31.21 -39.61 14.23
CA ARG A 384 31.10 -38.44 13.33
C ARG A 384 30.22 -38.72 12.13
N VAL A 385 30.40 -39.86 11.47
CA VAL A 385 29.59 -40.23 10.30
C VAL A 385 28.12 -40.36 10.70
N LYS A 386 27.83 -41.02 11.82
CA LYS A 386 26.47 -41.11 12.37
C LYS A 386 25.88 -39.73 12.67
N GLN A 387 26.66 -38.83 13.27
CA GLN A 387 26.19 -37.49 13.62
C GLN A 387 25.98 -36.61 12.39
N VAL A 388 26.83 -36.74 11.36
CA VAL A 388 26.64 -36.07 10.06
C VAL A 388 25.38 -36.58 9.36
N ILE A 389 25.12 -37.89 9.35
CA ILE A 389 23.90 -38.47 8.76
C ILE A 389 22.65 -37.98 9.50
N LEU A 390 22.68 -37.90 10.83
CA LEU A 390 21.55 -37.46 11.65
C LEU A 390 21.28 -35.95 11.47
N LEU A 391 22.33 -35.13 11.43
CA LEU A 391 22.24 -33.70 11.12
C LEU A 391 21.73 -33.45 9.70
N GLN A 392 22.18 -34.24 8.73
CA GLN A 392 21.74 -34.09 7.34
C GLN A 392 20.27 -34.53 7.18
N ALA A 393 19.86 -35.61 7.84
CA ALA A 393 18.46 -36.02 7.89
C ALA A 393 17.56 -34.99 8.60
N GLN A 394 18.05 -34.35 9.67
CA GLN A 394 17.34 -33.25 10.34
C GLN A 394 17.24 -32.02 9.45
N ALA A 395 18.33 -31.63 8.78
CA ALA A 395 18.36 -30.49 7.87
C ALA A 395 17.42 -30.69 6.67
N GLU A 396 17.38 -31.88 6.09
CA GLU A 396 16.45 -32.22 5.00
C GLU A 396 14.99 -32.20 5.47
N ALA A 397 14.71 -32.73 6.67
CA ALA A 397 13.38 -32.70 7.26
C ALA A 397 12.90 -31.28 7.60
N GLU A 398 13.78 -30.44 8.15
CA GLU A 398 13.48 -29.02 8.42
C GLU A 398 13.32 -28.23 7.12
N GLN A 399 14.14 -28.49 6.11
CA GLN A 399 14.02 -27.82 4.81
C GLN A 399 12.70 -28.18 4.12
N GLU A 400 12.28 -29.44 4.18
CA GLU A 400 11.00 -29.89 3.62
C GLU A 400 9.81 -29.34 4.42
N LEU A 401 9.89 -29.30 5.75
CA LEU A 401 8.88 -28.66 6.61
C LEU A 401 8.73 -27.17 6.28
N VAL A 402 9.84 -26.44 6.17
CA VAL A 402 9.83 -25.02 5.82
C VAL A 402 9.28 -24.81 4.41
N ARG A 403 9.63 -25.68 3.45
CA ARG A 403 9.09 -25.63 2.09
C ARG A 403 7.58 -25.84 2.08
N GLN A 404 7.07 -26.82 2.82
CA GLN A 404 5.64 -27.12 2.91
C GLN A 404 4.86 -26.01 3.64
N VAL A 405 5.39 -25.47 4.74
CA VAL A 405 4.76 -24.35 5.47
C VAL A 405 4.74 -23.09 4.60
N LYS A 406 5.84 -22.78 3.90
CA LYS A 406 5.89 -21.61 3.00
C LYS A 406 5.00 -21.77 1.77
N GLN A 407 4.87 -22.98 1.23
CA GLN A 407 3.91 -23.26 0.16
C GLN A 407 2.47 -23.11 0.66
N ALA A 408 2.15 -23.63 1.85
CA ALA A 408 0.82 -23.49 2.46
C ALA A 408 0.48 -22.02 2.77
N GLU A 409 1.41 -21.24 3.31
CA GLU A 409 1.24 -19.79 3.52
C GLU A 409 1.03 -19.05 2.19
N ALA A 410 1.80 -19.39 1.14
CA ALA A 410 1.65 -18.78 -0.18
C ALA A 410 0.29 -19.12 -0.82
N ASP A 411 -0.19 -20.34 -0.64
CA ASP A 411 -1.50 -20.77 -1.16
C ASP A 411 -2.66 -20.19 -0.34
N GLU A 412 -2.51 -20.01 0.99
CA GLU A 412 -3.48 -19.29 1.83
C GLU A 412 -3.59 -17.82 1.38
N VAL A 413 -2.45 -17.16 1.17
CA VAL A 413 -2.39 -15.77 0.70
C VAL A 413 -2.99 -15.64 -0.71
N ARG A 414 -2.66 -16.55 -1.64
CA ARG A 414 -3.32 -16.58 -2.97
C ARG A 414 -4.82 -16.79 -2.86
N SER A 415 -5.28 -17.69 -2.00
CA SER A 415 -6.70 -17.98 -1.82
C SER A 415 -7.44 -16.78 -1.22
N ARG A 416 -6.83 -16.06 -0.26
CA ARG A 416 -7.37 -14.80 0.29
C ARG A 416 -7.44 -13.72 -0.78
N HIS A 417 -6.37 -13.50 -1.55
CA HIS A 417 -6.39 -12.49 -2.61
C HIS A 417 -7.41 -12.83 -3.71
N LYS A 418 -7.55 -14.10 -4.08
CA LYS A 418 -8.56 -14.54 -5.03
C LYS A 418 -9.98 -14.38 -4.49
N ALA A 419 -10.20 -14.62 -3.19
CA ALA A 419 -11.48 -14.36 -2.55
C ALA A 419 -11.83 -12.86 -2.48
N VAL A 420 -10.83 -12.00 -2.26
CA VAL A 420 -11.00 -10.54 -2.31
C VAL A 420 -11.29 -10.10 -3.74
N GLU A 421 -10.52 -10.56 -4.73
CA GLU A 421 -10.74 -10.27 -6.15
C GLU A 421 -12.15 -10.64 -6.60
N ILE A 422 -12.63 -11.84 -6.26
CA ILE A 422 -13.99 -12.28 -6.57
C ILE A 422 -15.04 -11.38 -5.91
N ASN A 423 -14.87 -11.01 -4.63
CA ASN A 423 -15.81 -10.10 -3.96
C ASN A 423 -15.78 -8.70 -4.56
N THR A 424 -14.61 -8.17 -4.92
CA THR A 424 -14.48 -6.86 -5.55
C THR A 424 -15.09 -6.86 -6.95
N MET A 425 -14.87 -7.91 -7.74
CA MET A 425 -15.51 -8.07 -9.06
C MET A 425 -17.02 -8.23 -8.93
N ALA A 426 -17.51 -9.05 -7.99
CA ALA A 426 -18.94 -9.22 -7.75
C ALA A 426 -19.61 -7.92 -7.26
N GLN A 427 -18.94 -7.13 -6.41
CA GLN A 427 -19.42 -5.83 -5.97
C GLN A 427 -19.44 -4.82 -7.13
N ALA A 428 -18.40 -4.80 -7.96
CA ALA A 428 -18.33 -3.96 -9.15
C ALA A 428 -19.42 -4.33 -10.17
N GLU A 429 -19.71 -5.61 -10.37
CA GLU A 429 -20.81 -6.10 -11.21
C GLU A 429 -22.18 -5.73 -10.64
N LEU A 430 -22.37 -5.86 -9.31
CA LEU A 430 -23.60 -5.45 -8.63
C LEU A 430 -23.85 -3.95 -8.80
N GLU A 431 -22.82 -3.12 -8.63
CA GLU A 431 -22.91 -1.67 -8.82
C GLU A 431 -23.09 -1.27 -10.28
N ALA A 432 -22.45 -1.97 -11.22
CA ALA A 432 -22.67 -1.75 -12.64
C ALA A 432 -24.12 -2.12 -13.03
N ALA A 433 -24.62 -3.25 -12.53
CA ALA A 433 -26.00 -3.69 -12.76
C ALA A 433 -27.02 -2.74 -12.13
N SER A 434 -26.78 -2.25 -10.90
CA SER A 434 -27.66 -1.28 -10.24
C SER A 434 -27.70 0.06 -10.98
N LYS A 435 -26.55 0.59 -11.41
CA LYS A 435 -26.47 1.80 -12.22
C LYS A 435 -27.12 1.62 -13.59
N GLN A 436 -26.98 0.47 -14.22
CA GLN A 436 -27.69 0.15 -15.47
C GLN A 436 -29.20 0.04 -15.25
N ALA A 437 -29.64 -0.52 -14.13
CA ALA A 437 -31.06 -0.59 -13.77
C ALA A 437 -31.64 0.80 -13.50
N GLU A 438 -30.93 1.66 -12.77
CA GLU A 438 -31.33 3.06 -12.56
C GLU A 438 -31.35 3.87 -13.86
N ALA A 439 -30.35 3.67 -14.73
CA ALA A 439 -30.32 4.30 -16.05
C ALA A 439 -31.50 3.86 -16.93
N LYS A 440 -31.83 2.56 -16.93
CA LYS A 440 -33.02 2.03 -17.61
C LYS A 440 -34.31 2.55 -17.00
N LYS A 441 -34.40 2.69 -15.68
CA LYS A 441 -35.56 3.26 -15.00
C LYS A 441 -35.75 4.73 -15.39
N ARG A 442 -34.69 5.54 -15.37
CA ARG A 442 -34.73 6.94 -15.84
C ARG A 442 -35.06 7.06 -17.33
N LEU A 443 -34.54 6.16 -18.17
CA LEU A 443 -34.90 6.11 -19.58
C LEU A 443 -36.36 5.73 -19.77
N ALA A 444 -36.89 4.79 -18.98
CA ALA A 444 -38.30 4.41 -19.02
C ALA A 444 -39.20 5.55 -18.56
N GLU A 445 -38.86 6.24 -17.47
CA GLU A 445 -39.55 7.46 -17.00
C GLU A 445 -39.47 8.59 -18.04
N GLY A 446 -38.33 8.74 -18.72
CA GLY A 446 -38.14 9.68 -19.82
C GLY A 446 -39.01 9.34 -21.04
N ILE A 447 -39.07 8.07 -21.44
CA ILE A 447 -39.95 7.59 -22.52
C ILE A 447 -41.43 7.72 -22.13
N GLU A 448 -41.78 7.47 -20.87
CA GLU A 448 -43.13 7.68 -20.34
C GLU A 448 -43.51 9.16 -20.41
N ALA A 449 -42.63 10.07 -20.01
CA ALA A 449 -42.83 11.51 -20.11
C ALA A 449 -42.92 11.99 -21.58
N GLU A 450 -42.08 11.47 -22.47
CA GLU A 450 -42.10 11.77 -23.91
C GLU A 450 -43.37 11.24 -24.60
N ARG A 451 -43.88 10.06 -24.21
CA ARG A 451 -45.15 9.51 -24.72
C ARG A 451 -46.38 10.16 -24.10
N ALA A 452 -46.29 10.61 -22.84
CA ALA A 452 -47.37 11.33 -22.16
C ALA A 452 -47.60 12.73 -22.76
N ALA A 453 -46.58 13.37 -23.34
CA ALA A 453 -46.69 14.69 -23.97
C ALA A 453 -47.67 14.75 -25.16
N PRO A 454 -47.60 13.87 -26.19
CA PRO A 454 -48.62 13.80 -27.23
C PRO A 454 -49.93 13.20 -26.71
N GLY A 455 -49.90 12.24 -25.78
CA GLY A 455 -51.12 11.63 -25.23
C GLY A 455 -52.03 12.59 -24.44
N LEU A 456 -51.45 13.52 -23.67
CA LEU A 456 -52.20 14.58 -22.97
C LEU A 456 -52.70 15.68 -23.91
N ALA A 457 -51.96 15.96 -24.98
CA ALA A 457 -52.40 16.88 -26.04
C ALA A 457 -53.52 16.26 -26.88
N ASP A 458 -53.38 15.00 -27.28
CA ASP A 458 -54.37 14.22 -28.02
C ASP A 458 -55.62 13.98 -27.17
N ALA A 459 -55.52 13.73 -25.87
CA ALA A 459 -56.67 13.60 -24.96
C ALA A 459 -57.43 14.93 -24.79
N ARG A 460 -56.74 16.07 -24.70
CA ARG A 460 -57.36 17.41 -24.69
C ARG A 460 -57.99 17.76 -26.04
N VAL A 461 -57.34 17.39 -27.14
CA VAL A 461 -57.92 17.53 -28.48
C VAL A 461 -59.11 16.58 -28.64
N LEU A 462 -59.10 15.38 -28.04
CA LEU A 462 -60.23 14.45 -28.06
C LEU A 462 -61.41 14.97 -27.24
N GLU A 463 -61.18 15.58 -26.07
CA GLU A 463 -62.23 16.23 -25.27
C GLU A 463 -62.87 17.41 -26.03
N VAL A 464 -62.05 18.27 -26.62
CA VAL A 464 -62.52 19.43 -27.39
C VAL A 464 -63.21 19.00 -28.69
N THR A 465 -62.68 17.98 -29.37
CA THR A 465 -63.29 17.42 -30.59
C THR A 465 -64.52 16.57 -30.29
N ALA A 466 -64.65 15.95 -29.12
CA ALA A 466 -65.86 15.26 -28.68
C ALA A 466 -66.97 16.28 -28.38
N ALA A 467 -66.66 17.40 -27.70
CA ALA A 467 -67.60 18.49 -27.48
C ALA A 467 -68.02 19.22 -28.77
N ALA A 468 -67.13 19.29 -29.78
CA ALA A 468 -67.45 19.80 -31.10
C ALA A 468 -68.26 18.80 -31.95
N LYS A 469 -67.90 17.51 -31.93
CA LYS A 469 -68.62 16.42 -32.62
C LYS A 469 -69.99 16.13 -32.03
N GLU A 470 -70.23 16.40 -30.76
CA GLU A 470 -71.57 16.32 -30.18
C GLU A 470 -72.50 17.40 -30.76
N LYS A 471 -71.96 18.59 -31.03
CA LYS A 471 -72.70 19.68 -31.69
C LYS A 471 -72.84 19.49 -33.21
N ASP A 472 -71.80 19.02 -33.88
CA ASP A 472 -71.83 18.73 -35.32
C ASP A 472 -72.58 17.42 -35.64
N GLY A 473 -72.60 16.45 -34.72
CA GLY A 473 -73.32 15.18 -34.86
C GLY A 473 -74.84 15.34 -34.86
N LEU A 474 -75.37 16.32 -34.13
CA LEU A 474 -76.79 16.71 -34.20
C LEU A 474 -77.16 17.35 -35.55
N ALA A 475 -76.21 17.96 -36.26
CA ALA A 475 -76.41 18.52 -37.59
C ALA A 475 -76.14 17.49 -38.71
N ALA A 476 -75.11 16.65 -38.58
CA ALA A 476 -74.70 15.64 -39.55
C ALA A 476 -75.62 14.41 -39.57
N ALA A 477 -76.30 14.08 -38.45
CA ALA A 477 -77.30 13.01 -38.42
C ALA A 477 -78.52 13.30 -39.33
N ARG A 478 -78.81 14.58 -39.63
CA ARG A 478 -79.84 14.97 -40.61
C ARG A 478 -79.39 14.84 -42.06
N VAL A 479 -78.09 15.04 -42.34
CA VAL A 479 -77.53 15.04 -43.70
C VAL A 479 -77.07 13.63 -44.13
N ARG A 480 -76.57 12.82 -43.19
CA ARG A 480 -76.09 11.44 -43.45
C ARG A 480 -77.22 10.45 -43.75
N ALA A 481 -78.45 10.77 -43.35
CA ALA A 481 -79.63 10.02 -43.79
C ALA A 481 -79.88 10.11 -45.31
N GLU A 482 -79.45 11.20 -45.97
CA GLU A 482 -79.62 11.39 -47.42
C GLU A 482 -78.44 10.83 -48.24
N GLN A 483 -77.21 10.86 -47.73
CA GLN A 483 -76.03 10.45 -48.50
C GLN A 483 -75.80 8.92 -48.55
N LEU A 484 -76.33 8.16 -47.58
CA LEU A 484 -76.19 6.69 -47.55
C LEU A 484 -76.96 5.96 -48.67
N VAL A 485 -77.79 6.68 -49.44
CA VAL A 485 -78.48 6.13 -50.62
C VAL A 485 -77.62 6.24 -51.90
N ALA A 486 -76.57 7.09 -51.91
CA ALA A 486 -75.82 7.40 -53.13
C ALA A 486 -74.49 6.64 -53.29
N GLU A 487 -73.86 6.19 -52.19
CA GLU A 487 -72.49 5.64 -52.23
C GLU A 487 -72.41 4.14 -52.54
N ALA A 488 -73.54 3.42 -52.55
CA ALA A 488 -73.61 1.99 -52.85
C ALA A 488 -73.35 1.62 -54.35
N ARG A 489 -72.92 2.57 -55.19
CA ARG A 489 -72.71 2.35 -56.64
C ARG A 489 -71.26 2.57 -57.11
N GLY A 490 -70.34 3.02 -56.26
CA GLY A 490 -68.98 3.40 -56.69
C GLY A 490 -67.90 2.30 -56.58
N ASP A 491 -68.13 1.26 -55.78
CA ASP A 491 -67.07 0.33 -55.37
C ASP A 491 -66.83 -0.84 -56.35
N GLU A 492 -67.58 -0.93 -57.46
CA GLU A 492 -67.41 -2.00 -58.44
C GLU A 492 -66.24 -1.79 -59.41
N GLU A 493 -65.78 -0.54 -59.62
CA GLU A 493 -64.83 -0.23 -60.72
C GLU A 493 -63.34 -0.24 -60.32
N ARG A 494 -62.99 -0.22 -59.03
CA ARG A 494 -61.57 -0.22 -58.60
C ARG A 494 -60.88 -1.60 -58.65
N GLY A 495 -61.64 -2.69 -58.66
CA GLY A 495 -61.09 -4.06 -58.58
C GLY A 495 -60.29 -4.54 -59.79
N LEU A 496 -60.37 -3.87 -60.94
CA LEU A 496 -59.78 -4.37 -62.20
C LEU A 496 -58.43 -3.74 -62.56
N ALA A 497 -57.95 -2.73 -61.81
CA ALA A 497 -56.67 -2.07 -62.10
C ALA A 497 -55.47 -2.70 -61.37
N ASP A 498 -55.68 -3.28 -60.18
CA ASP A 498 -54.60 -3.78 -59.32
C ASP A 498 -53.99 -5.12 -59.78
N ALA A 499 -54.73 -5.90 -60.57
CA ALA A 499 -54.27 -7.22 -61.01
C ALA A 499 -53.09 -7.18 -62.01
N ARG A 500 -52.89 -6.08 -62.75
CA ARG A 500 -51.85 -5.99 -63.80
C ARG A 500 -50.46 -5.59 -63.27
N VAL A 501 -50.37 -4.95 -62.10
CA VAL A 501 -49.09 -4.52 -61.52
C VAL A 501 -48.37 -5.69 -60.84
N LEU A 502 -49.13 -6.68 -60.35
CA LEU A 502 -48.61 -7.83 -59.61
C LEU A 502 -47.80 -8.80 -60.48
N GLU A 503 -48.20 -9.01 -61.73
CA GLU A 503 -47.51 -9.93 -62.65
C GLU A 503 -46.14 -9.41 -63.11
N ALA A 504 -45.97 -8.10 -63.26
CA ALA A 504 -44.69 -7.51 -63.69
C ALA A 504 -43.61 -7.55 -62.59
N GLN A 505 -44.00 -7.51 -61.32
CA GLN A 505 -43.07 -7.53 -60.18
C GLN A 505 -42.57 -8.95 -59.85
N ALA A 506 -43.33 -10.00 -60.23
CA ALA A 506 -42.94 -11.38 -59.98
C ALA A 506 -41.74 -11.83 -60.83
N ALA A 507 -41.65 -11.38 -62.08
CA ALA A 507 -40.58 -11.81 -63.00
C ALA A 507 -39.20 -11.19 -62.71
N ALA A 508 -39.14 -10.05 -62.01
CA ALA A 508 -37.87 -9.41 -61.62
C ALA A 508 -37.24 -10.08 -60.39
N LYS A 509 -38.04 -10.49 -59.40
CA LYS A 509 -37.56 -11.13 -58.16
C LYS A 509 -36.95 -12.51 -58.39
N GLU A 510 -37.35 -13.23 -59.43
CA GLU A 510 -36.86 -14.58 -59.70
C GLU A 510 -35.40 -14.58 -60.21
N LYS A 511 -34.96 -13.51 -60.89
CA LYS A 511 -33.58 -13.42 -61.42
C LYS A 511 -32.56 -12.99 -60.37
N ASP A 512 -32.93 -12.13 -59.42
CA ASP A 512 -32.04 -11.71 -58.33
C ASP A 512 -31.84 -12.84 -57.29
N GLY A 513 -32.89 -13.62 -57.01
CA GLY A 513 -32.80 -14.74 -56.05
C GLY A 513 -31.83 -15.86 -56.47
N LEU A 514 -31.68 -16.11 -57.78
CA LEU A 514 -30.75 -17.14 -58.29
C LEU A 514 -29.27 -16.74 -58.20
N ALA A 515 -28.96 -15.44 -58.21
CA ALA A 515 -27.60 -14.95 -58.05
C ALA A 515 -27.16 -14.94 -56.57
N GLU A 516 -28.06 -14.55 -55.68
CA GLU A 516 -27.79 -14.54 -54.22
C GLU A 516 -27.63 -15.96 -53.66
N ALA A 517 -28.44 -16.92 -54.13
CA ALA A 517 -28.34 -18.32 -53.71
C ALA A 517 -26.96 -18.95 -54.04
N LYS A 518 -26.35 -18.56 -55.17
CA LYS A 518 -25.03 -19.09 -55.59
C LYS A 518 -23.88 -18.56 -54.73
N VAL A 519 -23.94 -17.27 -54.37
CA VAL A 519 -22.93 -16.63 -53.50
C VAL A 519 -23.06 -17.11 -52.05
N LEU A 520 -24.29 -17.34 -51.59
CA LEU A 520 -24.54 -17.89 -50.26
C LEU A 520 -24.01 -19.33 -50.14
N ALA A 521 -24.19 -20.15 -51.19
CA ALA A 521 -23.69 -21.53 -51.22
C ALA A 521 -22.15 -21.62 -51.14
N GLU A 522 -21.42 -20.75 -51.85
CA GLU A 522 -19.95 -20.72 -51.75
C GLU A 522 -19.43 -20.22 -50.40
N LYS A 523 -20.08 -19.20 -49.80
CA LYS A 523 -19.71 -18.70 -48.46
C LYS A 523 -19.91 -19.76 -47.37
N LEU A 524 -21.04 -20.46 -47.39
CA LEU A 524 -21.33 -21.52 -46.44
C LEU A 524 -20.38 -22.71 -46.61
N GLY A 525 -20.00 -23.04 -47.85
CA GLY A 525 -19.01 -24.08 -48.14
C GLY A 525 -17.60 -23.74 -47.62
N ALA A 526 -17.21 -22.46 -47.62
CA ALA A 526 -15.93 -22.02 -47.06
C ALA A 526 -15.96 -21.98 -45.52
N GLN A 527 -17.08 -21.56 -44.91
CA GLN A 527 -17.25 -21.58 -43.45
C GLN A 527 -17.27 -23.01 -42.89
N ALA A 528 -17.97 -23.95 -43.53
CA ALA A 528 -18.05 -25.34 -43.08
C ALA A 528 -16.67 -26.02 -43.04
N ARG A 529 -15.80 -25.77 -44.03
CA ARG A 529 -14.43 -26.32 -44.01
C ARG A 529 -13.54 -25.69 -42.93
N GLY A 530 -13.74 -24.41 -42.62
CA GLY A 530 -13.04 -23.74 -41.52
C GLY A 530 -13.48 -24.25 -40.15
N GLU A 531 -14.78 -24.46 -39.96
CA GLU A 531 -15.34 -25.02 -38.73
C GLU A 531 -14.96 -26.49 -38.52
N GLU A 532 -14.88 -27.29 -39.58
CA GLU A 532 -14.46 -28.69 -39.50
C GLU A 532 -12.99 -28.83 -39.05
N GLN A 533 -12.09 -27.99 -39.56
CA GLN A 533 -10.68 -27.98 -39.14
C GLN A 533 -10.51 -27.49 -37.69
N LEU A 534 -11.29 -26.49 -37.27
CA LEU A 534 -11.30 -26.01 -35.88
C LEU A 534 -11.91 -27.05 -34.92
N GLY A 535 -12.96 -27.77 -35.36
CA GLY A 535 -13.59 -28.85 -34.62
C GLY A 535 -12.64 -30.03 -34.39
N ALA A 536 -11.91 -30.46 -35.43
CA ALA A 536 -10.92 -31.53 -35.31
C ALA A 536 -9.75 -31.16 -34.39
N ALA A 537 -9.27 -29.90 -34.45
CA ALA A 537 -8.22 -29.40 -33.55
C ALA A 537 -8.70 -29.33 -32.09
N LYS A 538 -9.93 -28.86 -31.85
CA LYS A 538 -10.53 -28.83 -30.51
C LYS A 538 -10.77 -30.22 -29.95
N ALA A 539 -11.30 -31.16 -30.73
CA ALA A 539 -11.53 -32.54 -30.28
C ALA A 539 -10.22 -33.24 -29.88
N LYS A 540 -9.13 -32.99 -30.61
CA LYS A 540 -7.80 -33.51 -30.24
C LYS A 540 -7.28 -32.87 -28.94
N ALA A 541 -7.41 -31.56 -28.80
CA ALA A 541 -7.02 -30.85 -27.58
C ALA A 541 -7.82 -31.30 -26.35
N THR A 542 -9.13 -31.52 -26.49
CA THR A 542 -9.99 -32.01 -25.39
C THR A 542 -9.66 -33.46 -25.03
N LYS A 543 -9.31 -34.30 -26.01
CA LYS A 543 -8.86 -35.68 -25.74
C LYS A 543 -7.52 -35.70 -24.99
N ASP A 544 -6.57 -34.87 -25.42
CA ASP A 544 -5.24 -34.78 -24.79
C ASP A 544 -5.34 -34.18 -23.37
N GLN A 545 -6.22 -33.19 -23.16
CA GLN A 545 -6.56 -32.68 -21.83
C GLN A 545 -7.24 -33.74 -20.96
N GLY A 546 -8.22 -34.47 -21.48
CA GLY A 546 -8.88 -35.54 -20.75
C GLY A 546 -7.92 -36.66 -20.33
N SER A 547 -6.94 -37.02 -21.16
CA SER A 547 -5.89 -37.97 -20.77
C SER A 547 -4.94 -37.43 -19.71
N ALA A 548 -4.59 -36.15 -19.79
CA ALA A 548 -3.74 -35.51 -18.78
C ALA A 548 -4.47 -35.38 -17.44
N GLU A 549 -5.75 -35.03 -17.45
CA GLU A 549 -6.60 -34.97 -16.25
C GLU A 549 -6.78 -36.35 -15.62
N ALA A 550 -6.98 -37.40 -16.43
CA ALA A 550 -7.07 -38.78 -15.93
C ALA A 550 -5.74 -39.26 -15.30
N GLU A 551 -4.59 -38.89 -15.88
CA GLU A 551 -3.28 -39.24 -15.35
C GLU A 551 -2.96 -38.47 -14.05
N ILE A 552 -3.31 -37.18 -13.99
CA ILE A 552 -3.22 -36.36 -12.77
C ILE A 552 -4.13 -36.93 -11.67
N LEU A 553 -5.36 -37.32 -12.02
CA LEU A 553 -6.28 -37.93 -11.06
C LEU A 553 -5.74 -39.25 -10.53
N LEU A 554 -5.16 -40.09 -11.39
CA LEU A 554 -4.56 -41.36 -11.00
C LEU A 554 -3.33 -41.17 -10.09
N GLN A 555 -2.47 -40.19 -10.41
CA GLN A 555 -1.34 -39.84 -9.55
C GLN A 555 -1.79 -39.29 -8.20
N ARG A 556 -2.84 -38.46 -8.19
CA ARG A 556 -3.41 -37.91 -6.95
C ARG A 556 -4.00 -39.01 -6.08
N LEU A 557 -4.77 -39.94 -6.66
CA LEU A 557 -5.35 -41.07 -5.92
C LEU A 557 -4.27 -42.00 -5.37
N ASN A 558 -3.19 -42.24 -6.11
CA ASN A 558 -2.04 -43.01 -5.61
C ASN A 558 -1.31 -42.27 -4.48
N ALA A 559 -1.12 -40.96 -4.60
CA ALA A 559 -0.52 -40.15 -3.54
C ALA A 559 -1.40 -40.08 -2.28
N GLU A 560 -2.72 -39.98 -2.43
CA GLU A 560 -3.68 -40.07 -1.32
C GLU A 560 -3.66 -41.46 -0.68
N ALA A 561 -3.59 -42.55 -1.47
CA ALA A 561 -3.49 -43.91 -0.96
C ALA A 561 -2.18 -44.14 -0.18
N GLU A 562 -1.03 -43.69 -0.70
CA GLU A 562 0.25 -43.76 0.01
C GLU A 562 0.26 -42.88 1.28
N GLY A 563 -0.33 -41.68 1.21
CA GLY A 563 -0.46 -40.77 2.35
C GLY A 563 -1.34 -41.37 3.45
N LEU A 564 -2.45 -42.01 3.08
CA LEU A 564 -3.31 -42.75 4.00
C LEU A 564 -2.58 -43.95 4.60
N ALA A 565 -1.87 -44.75 3.79
CA ALA A 565 -1.08 -45.88 4.29
C ALA A 565 -0.02 -45.45 5.32
N LYS A 566 0.69 -44.34 5.07
CA LYS A 566 1.65 -43.75 6.01
C LYS A 566 0.96 -43.20 7.26
N LYS A 567 -0.21 -42.56 7.13
CA LYS A 567 -1.01 -42.09 8.27
C LYS A 567 -1.49 -43.25 9.14
N PHE A 568 -2.00 -44.33 8.55
CA PHE A 568 -2.42 -45.52 9.30
C PHE A 568 -1.23 -46.19 10.00
N GLY A 569 -0.06 -46.29 9.34
CA GLY A 569 1.16 -46.79 9.98
C GLY A 569 1.65 -45.91 11.13
N ALA A 570 1.51 -44.58 11.02
CA ALA A 570 1.82 -43.65 12.11
C ALA A 570 0.82 -43.76 13.27
N LEU A 571 -0.47 -43.96 12.99
CA LEU A 571 -1.50 -44.18 14.01
C LEU A 571 -1.28 -45.50 14.78
N ASP A 572 -0.81 -46.54 14.09
CA ASP A 572 -0.53 -47.83 14.73
C ASP A 572 0.69 -47.77 15.67
N ALA A 573 1.64 -46.87 15.40
CA ALA A 573 2.81 -46.61 16.24
C ALA A 573 2.51 -45.73 17.48
N LEU A 574 1.31 -45.15 17.60
CA LEU A 574 0.90 -44.34 18.75
C LEU A 574 0.38 -45.21 19.90
N SER A 575 0.61 -44.77 21.14
CA SER A 575 0.03 -45.38 22.34
C SER A 575 -1.49 -45.20 22.40
N ASP A 576 -2.19 -46.10 23.10
CA ASP A 576 -3.67 -46.12 23.15
C ASP A 576 -4.30 -44.79 23.59
N SER A 577 -3.67 -44.05 24.52
CA SER A 577 -4.16 -42.74 24.96
C SER A 577 -3.98 -41.64 23.92
N ALA A 578 -2.86 -41.66 23.18
CA ALA A 578 -2.60 -40.71 22.10
C ALA A 578 -3.50 -40.98 20.89
N ARG A 579 -3.76 -42.26 20.61
CA ARG A 579 -4.70 -42.69 19.55
C ARG A 579 -6.12 -42.25 19.84
N GLN A 580 -6.61 -42.42 21.07
CA GLN A 580 -7.95 -41.94 21.48
C GLN A 580 -8.08 -40.42 21.38
N HIS A 581 -7.04 -39.67 21.74
CA HIS A 581 -7.07 -38.22 21.60
C HIS A 581 -7.08 -37.78 20.13
N GLU A 582 -6.31 -38.44 19.26
CA GLU A 582 -6.35 -38.16 17.81
C GLU A 582 -7.67 -38.60 17.17
N GLU A 583 -8.23 -39.75 17.54
CA GLU A 583 -9.56 -40.16 17.09
C GLU A 583 -10.63 -39.14 17.49
N PHE A 584 -10.57 -38.62 18.72
CA PHE A 584 -11.49 -37.58 19.17
C PHE A 584 -11.30 -36.26 18.40
N ARG A 585 -10.05 -35.87 18.15
CA ARG A 585 -9.73 -34.67 17.34
C ARG A 585 -10.23 -34.81 15.91
N MET A 586 -9.98 -35.95 15.28
CA MET A 586 -10.47 -36.28 13.93
C MET A 586 -12.00 -36.30 13.88
N GLN A 587 -12.66 -36.81 14.92
CA GLN A 587 -14.12 -36.80 15.00
C GLN A 587 -14.67 -35.37 15.10
N LEU A 588 -14.04 -34.49 15.88
CA LEU A 588 -14.39 -33.07 15.96
C LEU A 588 -14.17 -32.36 14.62
N GLU A 589 -13.03 -32.60 13.97
CA GLU A 589 -12.69 -32.01 12.68
C GLU A 589 -13.68 -32.44 11.59
N LYS A 590 -14.03 -33.73 11.55
CA LYS A 590 -15.07 -34.25 10.65
C LYS A 590 -16.45 -33.66 10.95
N SER A 591 -16.81 -33.52 12.23
CA SER A 591 -18.09 -32.89 12.61
C SER A 591 -18.17 -31.42 12.20
N PHE A 592 -17.04 -30.71 12.24
CA PHE A 592 -16.92 -29.34 11.77
C PHE A 592 -17.03 -29.25 10.25
N GLU A 593 -16.38 -30.15 9.52
CA GLU A 593 -16.46 -30.23 8.06
C GLU A 593 -17.90 -30.55 7.60
N GLU A 594 -18.57 -31.50 8.24
CA GLU A 594 -19.99 -31.81 8.00
C GLU A 594 -20.90 -30.60 8.28
N ALA A 595 -20.64 -29.86 9.37
CA ALA A 595 -21.39 -28.65 9.69
C ALA A 595 -21.19 -27.55 8.63
N MET A 596 -19.96 -27.35 8.16
CA MET A 596 -19.64 -26.38 7.11
C MET A 596 -20.26 -26.76 5.77
N ALA A 597 -20.20 -28.04 5.38
CA ALA A 597 -20.85 -28.55 4.18
C ALA A 597 -22.37 -28.39 4.25
N ALA A 598 -22.98 -28.64 5.41
CA ALA A 598 -24.41 -28.40 5.62
C ALA A 598 -24.78 -26.91 5.53
N ILE A 599 -23.95 -26.01 6.06
CA ILE A 599 -24.14 -24.56 5.93
C ILE A 599 -24.04 -24.13 4.47
N ALA A 600 -23.06 -24.65 3.72
CA ALA A 600 -22.91 -24.37 2.29
C ALA A 600 -24.13 -24.86 1.49
N ALA A 601 -24.58 -26.10 1.73
CA ALA A 601 -25.79 -26.63 1.10
C ALA A 601 -27.03 -25.78 1.44
N ASN A 602 -27.18 -25.34 2.69
CA ASN A 602 -28.27 -24.46 3.10
C ASN A 602 -28.21 -23.09 2.42
N LYS A 603 -27.00 -22.54 2.20
CA LYS A 603 -26.80 -21.29 1.47
C LYS A 603 -27.27 -21.42 0.01
N ASP A 604 -26.89 -22.51 -0.65
CA ASP A 604 -27.29 -22.76 -2.04
C ASP A 604 -28.79 -23.01 -2.16
N ILE A 605 -29.37 -23.79 -1.24
CA ILE A 605 -30.82 -23.97 -1.13
C ILE A 605 -31.53 -22.62 -0.92
N ALA A 606 -31.00 -21.76 -0.04
CA ALA A 606 -31.58 -20.45 0.22
C ALA A 606 -31.52 -19.55 -1.02
N LYS A 607 -30.44 -19.63 -1.80
CA LYS A 607 -30.27 -18.89 -3.06
C LYS A 607 -31.28 -19.35 -4.11
N GLU A 608 -31.35 -20.64 -4.36
CA GLU A 608 -32.31 -21.24 -5.30
C GLU A 608 -33.77 -20.95 -4.89
N GLN A 609 -34.09 -21.05 -3.59
CA GLN A 609 -35.42 -20.70 -3.10
C GLN A 609 -35.74 -19.21 -3.26
N ALA A 610 -34.77 -18.32 -3.02
CA ALA A 610 -34.94 -16.89 -3.26
C ALA A 610 -35.18 -16.59 -4.75
N GLU A 611 -34.50 -17.30 -5.65
CA GLU A 611 -34.66 -17.17 -7.09
C GLU A 611 -36.03 -17.68 -7.58
N VAL A 612 -36.48 -18.81 -7.06
CA VAL A 612 -37.83 -19.34 -7.31
C VAL A 612 -38.90 -18.37 -6.79
N LEU A 613 -38.74 -17.84 -5.57
CA LEU A 613 -39.67 -16.86 -5.00
C LEU A 613 -39.67 -15.54 -5.79
N ALA A 614 -38.51 -15.05 -6.21
CA ALA A 614 -38.38 -13.84 -7.03
C ALA A 614 -39.07 -14.02 -8.38
N THR A 615 -38.90 -15.18 -9.02
CA THR A 615 -39.55 -15.51 -10.30
C THR A 615 -41.06 -15.66 -10.12
N ALA A 616 -41.51 -16.28 -9.03
CA ALA A 616 -42.92 -16.46 -8.74
C ALA A 616 -43.63 -15.12 -8.44
N LEU A 617 -43.02 -14.26 -7.61
CA LEU A 617 -43.53 -12.93 -7.31
C LEU A 617 -43.48 -12.01 -8.53
N GLY A 618 -42.42 -12.09 -9.34
CA GLY A 618 -42.28 -11.29 -10.56
C GLY A 618 -43.31 -11.62 -11.65
N LYS A 619 -43.87 -12.84 -11.65
CA LYS A 619 -44.94 -13.27 -12.56
C LYS A 619 -46.34 -13.15 -11.97
N ALA A 620 -46.49 -12.91 -10.67
CA ALA A 620 -47.78 -12.81 -10.01
C ALA A 620 -48.34 -11.38 -10.12
N ASN A 621 -49.54 -11.24 -10.69
CA ASN A 621 -50.29 -9.98 -10.64
C ASN A 621 -50.99 -9.86 -9.29
N ILE A 622 -50.41 -9.11 -8.36
CA ILE A 622 -50.99 -8.85 -7.04
C ILE A 622 -51.70 -7.50 -7.06
N GLU A 623 -53.03 -7.50 -7.12
CA GLU A 623 -53.85 -6.30 -6.93
C GLU A 623 -54.10 -6.08 -5.43
N ILE A 624 -53.44 -5.06 -4.86
CA ILE A 624 -53.61 -4.69 -3.45
C ILE A 624 -54.70 -3.61 -3.38
N VAL A 625 -55.91 -3.99 -2.93
CA VAL A 625 -57.03 -3.06 -2.76
C VAL A 625 -57.05 -2.54 -1.32
N GLY A 626 -56.58 -1.31 -1.13
CA GLY A 626 -56.88 -0.39 -0.01
C GLY A 626 -56.76 -0.90 1.44
N GLY A 627 -55.71 -0.47 2.15
CA GLY A 627 -55.59 -0.55 3.62
C GLY A 627 -54.18 -0.20 4.09
N GLU A 628 -54.06 0.48 5.24
CA GLU A 628 -52.79 0.88 5.89
C GLU A 628 -51.79 -0.30 5.91
N GLY A 629 -50.50 -0.02 5.72
CA GLY A 629 -49.40 -0.95 5.34
C GLY A 629 -49.14 -2.20 6.21
N ASP A 630 -50.05 -2.58 7.09
CA ASP A 630 -50.05 -3.78 7.92
C ASP A 630 -50.11 -5.08 7.11
N PHE A 631 -50.69 -5.09 5.91
CA PHE A 631 -50.69 -6.27 5.04
C PHE A 631 -49.30 -6.56 4.49
N PHE A 632 -48.58 -5.54 4.02
CA PHE A 632 -47.20 -5.68 3.56
C PHE A 632 -46.29 -6.12 4.72
N ASN A 633 -46.44 -5.50 5.90
CA ASN A 633 -45.68 -5.88 7.09
C ASN A 633 -45.98 -7.32 7.53
N SER A 634 -47.24 -7.74 7.55
CA SER A 634 -47.61 -9.12 7.92
C SER A 634 -47.15 -10.14 6.89
N PHE A 635 -47.24 -9.80 5.59
CA PHE A 635 -46.72 -10.63 4.50
C PHE A 635 -45.18 -10.79 4.59
N ALA A 636 -44.44 -9.68 4.74
CA ALA A 636 -42.99 -9.68 4.91
C ALA A 636 -42.54 -10.41 6.19
N LYS A 637 -43.31 -10.28 7.27
CA LYS A 637 -43.04 -11.00 8.54
C LYS A 637 -43.32 -12.50 8.42
N SER A 638 -44.34 -12.91 7.65
CA SER A 638 -44.62 -14.32 7.41
C SER A 638 -43.56 -15.01 6.53
N LEU A 639 -42.98 -14.29 5.58
CA LEU A 639 -41.87 -14.76 4.74
C LEU A 639 -40.54 -14.85 5.51
N SER A 640 -40.30 -13.98 6.49
CA SER A 640 -39.04 -13.93 7.25
C SER A 640 -39.01 -14.86 8.47
N VAL A 641 -40.15 -15.13 9.12
CA VAL A 641 -40.19 -15.89 10.38
C VAL A 641 -40.20 -17.41 10.17
N GLY A 642 -40.47 -17.91 8.95
CA GLY A 642 -40.63 -19.35 8.69
C GLY A 642 -39.37 -20.24 8.77
N LYS A 643 -38.14 -19.69 8.84
CA LYS A 643 -36.92 -20.52 8.67
C LYS A 643 -35.74 -20.26 9.61
N ALA A 644 -35.81 -19.27 10.49
CA ALA A 644 -34.68 -18.97 11.38
C ALA A 644 -34.51 -19.96 12.56
N ILE A 645 -35.52 -20.79 12.85
CA ILE A 645 -35.56 -21.58 14.11
C ILE A 645 -35.18 -23.06 13.92
N GLU A 646 -35.22 -23.62 12.70
CA GLU A 646 -34.96 -25.06 12.49
C GLU A 646 -33.47 -25.44 12.44
N GLY A 647 -32.58 -24.50 12.07
CA GLY A 647 -31.16 -24.81 11.83
C GLY A 647 -30.31 -24.99 13.09
N VAL A 648 -30.75 -24.51 14.25
CA VAL A 648 -29.88 -24.41 15.45
C VAL A 648 -30.27 -25.39 16.56
N VAL A 649 -31.50 -25.89 16.57
CA VAL A 649 -32.04 -26.64 17.73
C VAL A 649 -31.89 -28.16 17.60
N GLY A 650 -31.63 -28.69 16.39
CA GLY A 650 -31.72 -30.14 16.14
C GLY A 650 -30.42 -30.97 16.22
N LYS A 651 -29.22 -30.38 16.12
CA LYS A 651 -28.03 -31.18 15.71
C LYS A 651 -26.76 -31.07 16.55
N SER A 652 -26.69 -30.20 17.56
CA SER A 652 -25.52 -30.17 18.45
C SER A 652 -25.80 -30.89 19.77
N PRO A 653 -25.22 -32.07 20.01
CA PRO A 653 -25.35 -32.77 21.29
C PRO A 653 -24.76 -31.95 22.46
N VAL A 654 -23.80 -31.06 22.19
CA VAL A 654 -23.22 -30.14 23.19
C VAL A 654 -24.21 -29.05 23.59
N VAL A 655 -24.98 -28.51 22.63
CA VAL A 655 -26.01 -27.51 22.92
C VAL A 655 -27.18 -28.13 23.67
N GLN A 656 -27.56 -29.37 23.36
CA GLN A 656 -28.57 -30.12 24.12
C GLN A 656 -28.11 -30.40 25.55
N ASP A 657 -26.84 -30.77 25.77
CA ASP A 657 -26.31 -31.05 27.11
C ASP A 657 -26.19 -29.78 27.96
N VAL A 658 -25.79 -28.65 27.36
CA VAL A 658 -25.76 -27.34 28.03
C VAL A 658 -27.17 -26.83 28.32
N LEU A 659 -28.12 -27.00 27.39
CA LEU A 659 -29.52 -26.61 27.60
C LEU A 659 -30.20 -27.50 28.65
N ALA A 660 -29.92 -28.80 28.68
CA ALA A 660 -30.40 -29.72 29.69
C ALA A 660 -29.81 -29.41 31.08
N ARG A 661 -28.53 -29.01 31.15
CA ARG A 661 -27.89 -28.54 32.41
C ARG A 661 -28.42 -27.19 32.88
N LEU A 662 -28.80 -26.32 31.95
CA LEU A 662 -29.40 -25.02 32.27
C LEU A 662 -30.86 -25.15 32.72
N LEU A 663 -31.61 -26.10 32.12
CA LEU A 663 -33.00 -26.40 32.48
C LEU A 663 -33.11 -27.23 33.76
N ASN A 664 -32.15 -28.12 34.05
CA ASN A 664 -32.11 -28.92 35.26
C ASN A 664 -31.13 -28.32 36.28
N GLY A 665 -31.52 -27.17 36.84
CA GLY A 665 -30.74 -26.51 37.90
C GLY A 665 -30.68 -27.33 39.20
N ARG A 666 -29.55 -28.01 39.46
CA ARG A 666 -28.92 -28.16 40.79
C ARG A 666 -27.64 -29.03 40.75
N GLY A 667 -26.55 -28.47 41.29
CA GLY A 667 -25.57 -29.16 42.15
C GLY A 667 -24.65 -30.22 41.55
N ALA A 668 -23.34 -29.91 41.53
CA ALA A 668 -22.22 -30.85 41.42
C ALA A 668 -22.29 -32.00 42.49
N PRO A 669 -21.47 -33.09 42.46
CA PRO A 669 -20.15 -33.20 41.81
C PRO A 669 -19.74 -34.60 41.26
N SER A 670 -18.44 -34.68 40.93
CA SER A 670 -17.52 -35.82 40.80
C SER A 670 -17.39 -36.54 39.44
N VAL A 671 -16.16 -36.41 38.90
CA VAL A 671 -15.61 -37.21 37.83
C VAL A 671 -15.35 -38.61 38.38
N SER A 672 -16.07 -39.60 37.88
CA SER A 672 -15.68 -41.01 37.93
C SER A 672 -15.59 -41.54 36.51
N VAL A 673 -14.41 -42.02 36.16
CA VAL A 673 -14.11 -42.75 34.92
C VAL A 673 -14.78 -44.12 35.02
N PRO A 674 -15.58 -44.57 34.04
CA PRO A 674 -15.92 -45.97 33.93
C PRO A 674 -14.98 -46.68 32.94
N GLU A 675 -14.22 -47.63 33.48
CA GLU A 675 -13.65 -48.78 32.76
C GLU A 675 -14.65 -49.39 31.79
N ARG A 676 -14.28 -49.50 30.50
CA ARG A 676 -14.99 -50.38 29.57
C ARG A 676 -14.42 -51.79 29.66
N LYS A 677 -15.25 -52.70 30.17
CA LYS A 677 -15.06 -54.15 30.13
C LYS A 677 -14.98 -54.64 28.68
N SER A 678 -14.06 -55.58 28.49
CA SER A 678 -13.96 -56.50 27.37
C SER A 678 -15.24 -57.32 27.19
N GLY A 679 -15.62 -57.58 25.94
CA GLY A 679 -16.74 -58.44 25.59
C GLY A 679 -16.86 -58.61 24.08
N HIS A 680 -16.23 -59.68 23.60
CA HIS A 680 -16.35 -60.29 22.28
C HIS A 680 -17.80 -60.60 21.87
N GLU A 681 -18.00 -60.72 20.55
CA GLU A 681 -19.08 -61.39 19.77
C GLU A 681 -19.87 -60.38 18.92
N SER A 682 -20.19 -60.56 17.65
CA SER A 682 -19.88 -61.54 16.59
C SER A 682 -20.48 -60.95 15.29
N GLU A 683 -19.83 -61.16 14.14
CA GLU A 683 -20.42 -61.06 12.79
C GLU A 683 -21.71 -61.93 12.65
N PRO A 684 -22.56 -61.84 11.60
CA PRO A 684 -22.23 -61.41 10.23
C PRO A 684 -23.30 -60.62 9.41
N ALA A 685 -22.83 -60.13 8.26
CA ALA A 685 -23.45 -60.10 6.92
C ALA A 685 -24.90 -59.61 6.70
N ALA A 686 -25.05 -58.64 5.78
CA ALA A 686 -25.50 -58.87 4.39
C ALA A 686 -26.25 -57.65 3.80
N GLU A 687 -25.87 -57.30 2.57
CA GLU A 687 -26.71 -56.86 1.41
C GLU A 687 -27.74 -55.73 1.65
N VAL A 688 -27.69 -54.59 0.96
CA VAL A 688 -27.72 -54.33 -0.50
C VAL A 688 -27.06 -52.99 -0.82
#